data_AF-A0A803T6R3-F1
#
_entry.id   AF-A0A803T6R3-F1
#
_cell.length_a   1.000
_cell.length_b   1.000
_cell.length_c   1.000
_cell.angle_alpha   90.00
_cell.angle_beta   90.00
_cell.angle_gamma   90.00
#
_symmetry.space_group_name_H-M   'P 1'
#
loop_
_entity.id
_entity.type
_entity.pdbx_description
1 polymer ?
#
loop_
_entity_poly.entity_id
_entity_poly.type
_entity_poly.pdbx_seq_one_letter_code
_entity_poly.pdbx_strand_id
1 'polypeptide(L)'
;MNIALSEGKIPDSWKKAEIVLLHKEGTDPSNVKNYRPISLPNNDYKIYTKVLAERFTKFLNEWIAEDQTGFLPNRSTKDNIRIVIDTIEYLEQNHQKEVGLLALDAEKAFDNVNWDFFKILFGELDMGNQFLNGINAIYEKQYAKIKINGRLTEEFEIQKGTRQGCPLSPLIFIFTLEILLRSIRKEENLKGIRIEKQELKVRAFADDVICILENPKERIKDWLEKIEEYGTLAGFKINKEKTTILTKNMSNKSQGELKDISGLKIVKKFKYLGIWIGNRNNQLLELNYGTKWNEIKRDLENWKNLNISLLGRIAIIKMNVLPKLLYLFRNIPIIRGKKLFNDWNRELNKFIWKNKKPRFKFSTMTTPKERGGFDIPNLNLYHEACALDWIRDWVRLEKIKILSLEGSDLRWGWHGYLWQDKAKIDKQFGNHFVRAALLATWQKYKRFLYEKTPLWLSPLEATQRRLLGWQKWPTYSEIIKKAEAGIPIPPMKEWEDIKKEYKNVTWLQYHQLKESYKKDKKLGFSTITNFWDNLLKREKKVITILYKKLLEWNTESEIVKESMIKWSRNLGRSITIDEWHTIWNKKIKLCYSTDLKENWLKTIHRWYLTPKKLGFMYKNRDNRCWHCRERVGSYFHMWWNCKIIKKYWKIIHTECKKILKLEFECKPEYYLLGLYNFNEGGIITPEQEKNNKERLFTYMVTAARLVIARNWKD
;
A
#
# COMPACT_ATOMS: atom_id res chain seq x y z
N MET A 1 4.39 35.31 -15.84
CA MET A 1 3.48 34.81 -14.79
C MET A 1 2.77 35.93 -14.05
N ASN A 2 3.48 36.93 -13.49
CA ASN A 2 2.83 38.06 -12.80
C ASN A 2 1.89 38.87 -13.71
N ILE A 3 2.29 39.11 -14.97
CA ILE A 3 1.42 39.74 -15.99
C ILE A 3 0.14 38.92 -16.22
N ALA A 4 0.22 37.59 -16.22
CA ALA A 4 -0.95 36.73 -16.39
C ALA A 4 -1.94 36.81 -15.20
N LEU A 5 -1.46 37.08 -13.99
CA LEU A 5 -2.29 37.24 -12.79
C LEU A 5 -2.86 38.66 -12.67
N SER A 6 -2.06 39.67 -12.98
CA SER A 6 -2.45 41.07 -12.84
C SER A 6 -3.29 41.57 -14.01
N GLU A 7 -2.87 41.26 -15.24
CA GLU A 7 -3.51 41.75 -16.47
C GLU A 7 -4.36 40.69 -17.20
N GLY A 8 -4.33 39.43 -16.77
CA GLY A 8 -5.07 38.36 -17.46
C GLY A 8 -4.49 38.00 -18.84
N LYS A 9 -3.24 38.37 -19.14
CA LYS A 9 -2.60 38.09 -20.43
C LYS A 9 -1.60 36.93 -20.34
N ILE A 10 -1.79 35.90 -21.16
CA ILE A 10 -0.85 34.77 -21.30
C ILE A 10 -0.17 34.77 -22.67
N PRO A 11 1.08 34.27 -22.76
CA PRO A 11 1.76 34.07 -24.05
C PRO A 11 0.99 33.15 -24.99
N ASP A 12 1.02 33.40 -26.30
CA ASP A 12 0.33 32.56 -27.27
C ASP A 12 0.86 31.12 -27.32
N SER A 13 2.13 30.92 -26.96
CA SER A 13 2.72 29.59 -26.80
C SER A 13 2.04 28.75 -25.71
N TRP A 14 1.36 29.37 -24.73
CA TRP A 14 0.62 28.68 -23.67
C TRP A 14 -0.80 28.29 -24.10
N LYS A 15 -1.33 28.96 -25.14
CA LYS A 15 -2.65 28.68 -25.71
C LYS A 15 -2.63 27.43 -26.58
N LYS A 16 -1.47 27.01 -27.09
CA LYS A 16 -1.30 25.84 -27.98
C LYS A 16 -0.94 24.56 -27.21
N ALA A 17 -1.47 23.42 -27.64
CA ALA A 17 -1.12 22.10 -27.11
C ALA A 17 -1.03 21.03 -28.20
N GLU A 18 -0.12 20.06 -28.03
CA GLU A 18 -0.09 18.86 -28.87
C GLU A 18 -0.88 17.73 -28.21
N ILE A 19 -1.78 17.07 -28.94
CA ILE A 19 -2.58 15.95 -28.44
C ILE A 19 -2.00 14.64 -28.95
N VAL A 20 -1.63 13.75 -28.03
CA VAL A 20 -1.22 12.38 -28.34
C VAL A 20 -2.34 11.43 -27.95
N LEU A 21 -2.63 10.45 -28.80
CA LEU A 21 -3.66 9.45 -28.56
C LEU A 21 -3.05 8.21 -27.91
N LEU A 22 -3.54 7.84 -26.72
CA LEU A 22 -3.20 6.58 -26.07
C LEU A 22 -4.34 5.56 -26.25
N HIS A 23 -4.03 4.41 -26.83
CA HIS A 23 -5.00 3.34 -26.98
C HIS A 23 -5.34 2.70 -25.63
N LYS A 24 -6.62 2.46 -25.35
CA LYS A 24 -7.07 1.70 -24.18
C LYS A 24 -6.73 0.22 -24.38
N GLU A 25 -6.05 -0.39 -23.42
CA GLU A 25 -5.69 -1.81 -23.51
C GLU A 25 -6.93 -2.71 -23.59
N GLY A 26 -6.90 -3.70 -24.48
CA GLY A 26 -7.95 -4.72 -24.63
C GLY A 26 -9.20 -4.28 -25.39
N THR A 27 -9.19 -3.10 -26.02
CA THR A 27 -10.28 -2.62 -26.89
C THR A 27 -9.89 -2.66 -28.37
N ASP A 28 -10.86 -2.58 -29.27
CA ASP A 28 -10.63 -2.55 -30.72
C ASP A 28 -9.84 -1.29 -31.14
N PRO A 29 -8.63 -1.43 -31.72
CA PRO A 29 -7.83 -0.31 -32.20
C PRO A 29 -8.46 0.47 -33.35
N SER A 30 -9.46 -0.09 -34.04
CA SER A 30 -10.13 0.55 -35.18
C SER A 30 -11.12 1.63 -34.75
N ASN A 31 -11.59 1.59 -33.50
CA ASN A 31 -12.59 2.52 -32.98
C ASN A 31 -11.94 3.71 -32.27
N VAL A 32 -12.11 4.91 -32.82
CA VAL A 32 -11.54 6.17 -32.28
C VAL A 32 -11.97 6.43 -30.83
N LYS A 33 -13.16 5.98 -30.39
CA LYS A 33 -13.64 6.14 -29.00
C LYS A 33 -12.77 5.41 -27.97
N ASN A 34 -11.94 4.47 -28.42
CA ASN A 34 -11.02 3.68 -27.60
C ASN A 34 -9.68 4.37 -27.38
N TYR A 35 -9.44 5.54 -27.98
CA TYR A 35 -8.24 6.34 -27.73
C TYR A 35 -8.51 7.42 -26.69
N ARG A 36 -7.56 7.61 -25.78
CA ARG A 36 -7.56 8.69 -24.78
C ARG A 36 -6.66 9.82 -25.28
N PRO A 37 -7.19 11.02 -25.52
CA PRO A 37 -6.37 12.17 -25.89
C PRO A 37 -5.63 12.69 -24.65
N ILE A 38 -4.31 12.84 -24.76
CA ILE A 38 -3.47 13.50 -23.76
C ILE A 38 -2.92 14.77 -24.37
N SER A 39 -3.22 15.91 -23.74
CA SER A 39 -2.63 17.19 -24.11
C SER A 39 -1.23 17.30 -23.51
N LEU A 40 -0.26 17.64 -24.35
CA LEU A 40 1.11 17.98 -24.00
C LEU A 40 1.25 19.51 -24.09
N PRO A 41 0.92 20.25 -23.01
CA PRO A 41 1.12 21.68 -22.99
C PRO A 41 2.59 22.03 -22.71
N ASN A 42 2.94 23.29 -22.97
CA ASN A 42 4.24 23.88 -22.67
C ASN A 42 4.62 23.70 -21.17
N ASN A 43 5.92 23.56 -20.88
CA ASN A 43 6.43 23.42 -19.51
C ASN A 43 6.18 24.67 -18.66
N ASP A 44 6.34 25.88 -19.21
CA ASP A 44 6.10 27.13 -18.50
C ASP A 44 4.64 27.25 -18.07
N TYR A 45 3.72 26.84 -18.96
CA TYR A 45 2.30 26.71 -18.65
C TYR A 45 2.06 25.70 -17.52
N LYS A 46 2.74 24.56 -17.51
CA LYS A 46 2.62 23.56 -16.43
C LYS A 46 3.10 24.12 -15.10
N ILE A 47 4.19 24.89 -15.08
CA ILE A 47 4.68 25.55 -13.86
C ILE A 47 3.63 26.55 -13.35
N TYR A 48 3.13 27.42 -14.24
CA TYR A 48 2.13 28.41 -13.87
C TYR A 48 0.84 27.77 -13.32
N THR A 49 0.29 26.79 -14.03
CA THR A 49 -0.93 26.08 -13.60
C THR A 49 -0.72 25.23 -12.37
N LYS A 50 0.50 24.73 -12.11
CA LYS A 50 0.85 24.04 -10.87
C LYS A 50 0.80 24.98 -9.67
N VAL A 51 1.30 26.21 -9.80
CA VAL A 51 1.21 27.23 -8.72
C VAL A 51 -0.25 27.54 -8.40
N LEU A 52 -1.10 27.75 -9.42
CA LEU A 52 -2.53 27.95 -9.22
C LEU A 52 -3.20 26.74 -8.56
N ALA A 53 -2.87 25.52 -9.02
CA ALA A 53 -3.42 24.29 -8.49
C ALA A 53 -3.07 24.08 -7.01
N GLU A 54 -1.84 24.36 -6.58
CA GLU A 54 -1.44 24.23 -5.17
C GLU A 54 -2.17 25.20 -4.25
N ARG A 55 -2.40 26.44 -4.70
CA ARG A 55 -3.21 27.41 -3.96
C ARG A 55 -4.67 26.97 -3.88
N PHE A 56 -5.24 26.56 -5.02
CA PHE A 56 -6.62 26.12 -5.11
C PHE A 56 -6.89 24.84 -4.30
N THR A 57 -5.92 23.93 -4.24
CA THR A 57 -6.02 22.70 -3.43
C THR A 57 -6.28 22.98 -1.96
N LYS A 58 -5.70 24.05 -1.39
CA LYS A 58 -5.91 24.42 0.02
C LYS A 58 -7.37 24.76 0.28
N PHE A 59 -7.94 25.62 -0.55
CA PHE A 59 -9.35 25.99 -0.51
C PHE A 59 -10.27 24.77 -0.72
N LEU A 60 -10.01 23.98 -1.77
CA LEU A 60 -10.85 22.83 -2.10
C LEU A 60 -10.84 21.75 -1.00
N ASN A 61 -9.75 21.60 -0.26
CA ASN A 61 -9.68 20.60 0.80
C ASN A 61 -10.66 20.89 1.95
N GLU A 62 -10.98 22.17 2.18
CA GLU A 62 -11.97 22.62 3.18
C GLU A 62 -13.38 22.68 2.59
N TRP A 63 -13.49 23.15 1.33
CA TRP A 63 -14.80 23.39 0.70
C TRP A 63 -15.47 22.11 0.17
N ILE A 64 -14.71 21.16 -0.38
CA ILE A 64 -15.29 19.92 -0.94
C ILE A 64 -15.61 18.96 0.21
N ALA A 65 -16.83 18.42 0.23
CA ALA A 65 -17.24 17.46 1.24
C ALA A 65 -16.49 16.11 1.15
N GLU A 66 -16.42 15.38 2.26
CA GLU A 66 -15.62 14.14 2.40
C GLU A 66 -16.00 12.99 1.46
N ASP A 67 -17.17 13.05 0.84
CA ASP A 67 -17.68 12.06 -0.11
C ASP A 67 -17.01 12.10 -1.48
N GLN A 68 -16.34 13.20 -1.83
CA GLN A 68 -15.43 13.27 -2.96
C GLN A 68 -14.00 13.02 -2.48
N THR A 69 -13.41 11.88 -2.88
CA THR A 69 -12.04 11.50 -2.46
C THR A 69 -11.01 11.59 -3.58
N GLY A 70 -11.40 12.02 -4.78
CA GLY A 70 -10.52 12.21 -5.93
C GLY A 70 -9.65 13.47 -5.83
N PHE A 71 -8.39 13.34 -6.27
CA PHE A 71 -7.39 14.41 -6.47
C PHE A 71 -7.03 15.32 -5.28
N LEU A 72 -7.66 15.16 -4.11
CA LEU A 72 -7.36 15.93 -2.91
C LEU A 72 -6.39 15.20 -1.97
N PRO A 73 -5.53 15.95 -1.25
CA PRO A 73 -4.59 15.37 -0.29
C PRO A 73 -5.34 14.71 0.86
N ASN A 74 -4.72 13.70 1.47
CA ASN A 74 -5.22 12.98 2.65
C ASN A 74 -6.58 12.26 2.46
N ARG A 75 -7.14 12.24 1.25
CA ARG A 75 -8.30 11.43 0.88
C ARG A 75 -7.85 10.16 0.17
N SER A 76 -8.50 9.04 0.47
CA SER A 76 -8.07 7.73 -0.01
C SER A 76 -9.22 6.96 -0.62
N THR A 77 -8.98 6.38 -1.80
CA THR A 77 -9.87 5.44 -2.50
C THR A 77 -10.38 4.32 -1.58
N LYS A 78 -9.53 3.87 -0.64
CA LYS A 78 -9.87 2.85 0.37
C LYS A 78 -11.12 3.19 1.17
N ASP A 79 -11.36 4.46 1.45
CA ASP A 79 -12.48 4.94 2.25
C ASP A 79 -13.80 4.82 1.48
N ASN A 80 -13.79 5.22 0.19
CA ASN A 80 -14.95 5.07 -0.69
C ASN A 80 -15.33 3.60 -0.89
N ILE A 81 -14.35 2.74 -1.16
CA ILE A 81 -14.57 1.30 -1.32
C ILE A 81 -15.15 0.70 -0.04
N ARG A 82 -14.58 1.07 1.12
CA ARG A 82 -15.01 0.58 2.44
C ARG A 82 -16.49 0.87 2.68
N ILE A 83 -16.92 2.10 2.43
CA ILE A 83 -18.31 2.53 2.60
C ILE A 83 -19.27 1.71 1.73
N VAL A 84 -18.93 1.46 0.47
CA VAL A 84 -19.79 0.65 -0.41
C VAL A 84 -19.87 -0.80 0.07
N ILE A 85 -18.74 -1.40 0.47
CA ILE A 85 -18.70 -2.77 0.99
C ILE A 85 -19.53 -2.90 2.26
N ASP A 86 -19.36 -1.99 3.22
CA ASP A 86 -20.09 -2.01 4.48
C ASP A 86 -21.57 -1.70 4.29
N THR A 87 -21.92 -0.88 3.29
CA THR A 87 -23.32 -0.64 2.90
C THR A 87 -23.98 -1.93 2.43
N ILE A 88 -23.30 -2.70 1.57
CA ILE A 88 -23.81 -4.00 1.10
C ILE A 88 -23.96 -4.98 2.27
N GLU A 89 -23.00 -4.97 3.20
CA GLU A 89 -23.04 -5.82 4.40
C GLU A 89 -24.19 -5.45 5.35
N TYR A 90 -24.42 -4.15 5.55
CA TYR A 90 -25.55 -3.65 6.32
C TYR A 90 -26.89 -4.10 5.70
N LEU A 91 -27.00 -4.06 4.37
CA LEU A 91 -28.19 -4.51 3.64
C LEU A 91 -28.37 -6.03 3.64
N GLU A 92 -27.30 -6.80 3.84
CA GLU A 92 -27.40 -8.25 4.08
C GLU A 92 -28.08 -8.57 5.42
N GLN A 93 -28.01 -7.67 6.41
CA GLN A 93 -28.69 -7.84 7.70
C GLN A 93 -30.10 -7.21 7.70
N ASN A 94 -30.35 -6.23 6.84
CA ASN A 94 -31.60 -5.47 6.77
C ASN A 94 -32.36 -5.73 5.46
N HIS A 95 -32.96 -6.92 5.35
CA HIS A 95 -33.65 -7.36 4.13
C HIS A 95 -34.89 -6.55 3.73
N GLN A 96 -35.41 -5.72 4.65
CA GLN A 96 -36.61 -4.90 4.42
C GLN A 96 -36.35 -3.70 3.51
N LYS A 97 -35.08 -3.28 3.35
CA LYS A 97 -34.72 -2.09 2.56
C LYS A 97 -34.28 -2.49 1.15
N GLU A 98 -35.04 -2.07 0.16
CA GLU A 98 -34.65 -2.14 -1.25
C GLU A 98 -33.69 -1.01 -1.59
N VAL A 99 -32.54 -1.35 -2.17
CA VAL A 99 -31.50 -0.37 -2.50
C VAL A 99 -30.97 -0.58 -3.90
N GLY A 100 -30.76 0.52 -4.61
CA GLY A 100 -29.94 0.60 -5.82
C GLY A 100 -28.59 1.24 -5.52
N LEU A 101 -27.51 0.64 -6.04
CA LEU A 101 -26.20 1.27 -6.17
C LEU A 101 -26.03 1.63 -7.65
N LEU A 102 -26.22 2.90 -7.97
CA LEU A 102 -26.10 3.45 -9.32
C LEU A 102 -24.65 3.89 -9.54
N ALA A 103 -23.92 3.12 -10.33
CA ALA A 103 -22.56 3.45 -10.76
C ALA A 103 -22.64 4.26 -12.06
N LEU A 104 -22.45 5.58 -11.94
CA LEU A 104 -22.49 6.52 -13.05
C LEU A 104 -21.18 6.45 -13.84
N ASP A 105 -21.30 6.37 -15.16
CA ASP A 105 -20.18 6.54 -16.09
C ASP A 105 -20.42 7.82 -16.90
N ALA A 106 -19.49 8.77 -16.80
CA ALA A 106 -19.59 10.03 -17.53
C ALA A 106 -18.94 9.93 -18.92
N GLU A 107 -19.65 10.35 -19.96
CA GLU A 107 -19.13 10.40 -21.31
C GLU A 107 -18.06 11.49 -21.41
N LYS A 108 -16.79 11.08 -21.54
CA LYS A 108 -15.64 11.97 -21.72
C LYS A 108 -15.67 13.15 -20.73
N ALA A 109 -15.79 12.84 -19.44
CA ALA A 109 -16.08 13.80 -18.38
C ALA A 109 -15.21 15.07 -18.41
N PHE A 110 -13.90 14.92 -18.64
CA PHE A 110 -12.98 16.05 -18.75
C PHE A 110 -13.21 16.90 -19.99
N ASP A 111 -13.55 16.28 -21.13
CA ASP A 111 -13.63 16.94 -22.43
C ASP A 111 -14.96 17.70 -22.62
N ASN A 112 -15.97 17.42 -21.77
CA ASN A 112 -17.29 18.04 -21.87
C ASN A 112 -17.56 19.17 -20.88
N VAL A 113 -16.68 19.44 -19.91
CA VAL A 113 -16.88 20.51 -18.91
C VAL A 113 -17.11 21.87 -19.59
N ASN A 114 -18.22 22.53 -19.23
CA ASN A 114 -18.56 23.86 -19.73
C ASN A 114 -17.68 24.94 -19.06
N TRP A 115 -17.04 25.79 -19.88
CA TRP A 115 -16.17 26.86 -19.40
C TRP A 115 -16.92 27.97 -18.67
N ASP A 116 -18.07 28.37 -19.20
CA ASP A 116 -18.86 29.46 -18.63
C ASP A 116 -19.39 29.09 -17.25
N PHE A 117 -19.79 27.81 -17.09
CA PHE A 117 -20.27 27.29 -15.82
C PHE A 117 -19.26 27.46 -14.68
N PHE A 118 -18.00 27.03 -14.86
CA PHE A 118 -17.01 27.18 -13.78
C PHE A 118 -16.51 28.61 -13.63
N LYS A 119 -16.49 29.42 -14.70
CA LYS A 119 -16.13 30.85 -14.61
C LYS A 119 -17.13 31.62 -13.76
N ILE A 120 -18.44 31.40 -13.98
CA ILE A 120 -19.51 31.95 -13.13
C ILE A 120 -19.31 31.49 -11.69
N LEU A 121 -19.06 30.19 -11.47
CA LEU A 121 -18.85 29.66 -10.13
C LEU A 121 -17.62 30.26 -9.41
N PHE A 122 -16.53 30.53 -10.13
CA PHE A 122 -15.38 31.24 -9.56
C PHE A 122 -15.71 32.69 -9.19
N GLY A 123 -16.58 33.35 -9.98
CA GLY A 123 -17.05 34.71 -9.70
C GLY A 123 -17.94 34.76 -8.44
N GLU A 124 -18.91 33.86 -8.34
CA GLU A 124 -19.84 33.77 -7.20
C GLU A 124 -19.15 33.44 -5.87
N LEU A 125 -18.03 32.72 -5.89
CA LEU A 125 -17.27 32.40 -4.69
C LEU A 125 -16.24 33.47 -4.29
N ASP A 126 -16.17 34.59 -5.03
CA ASP A 126 -15.23 35.69 -4.81
C ASP A 126 -13.78 35.22 -4.55
N MET A 127 -13.25 34.39 -5.46
CA MET A 127 -11.92 33.78 -5.33
C MET A 127 -10.76 34.77 -5.56
N GLY A 128 -11.07 36.06 -5.67
CA GLY A 128 -10.13 37.15 -5.92
C GLY A 128 -9.82 37.38 -7.39
N ASN A 129 -9.73 38.65 -7.77
CA ASN A 129 -9.53 39.09 -9.17
C ASN A 129 -8.28 38.48 -9.82
N GLN A 130 -7.18 38.31 -9.10
CA GLN A 130 -5.95 37.73 -9.66
C GLN A 130 -6.13 36.25 -10.07
N PHE A 131 -6.88 35.49 -9.28
CA PHE A 131 -7.13 34.09 -9.58
C PHE A 131 -8.10 33.96 -10.76
N LEU A 132 -9.18 34.76 -10.76
CA LEU A 132 -10.14 34.86 -11.86
C LEU A 132 -9.46 35.27 -13.16
N ASN A 133 -8.60 36.29 -13.15
CA ASN A 133 -7.79 36.69 -14.30
C ASN A 133 -6.95 35.54 -14.83
N GLY A 134 -6.30 34.79 -13.93
CA GLY A 134 -5.53 33.61 -14.31
C GLY A 134 -6.36 32.50 -14.97
N ILE A 135 -7.56 32.22 -14.44
CA ILE A 135 -8.48 31.23 -15.02
C ILE A 135 -9.02 31.70 -16.37
N ASN A 136 -9.48 32.94 -16.45
CA ASN A 136 -10.01 33.54 -17.67
C ASN A 136 -8.95 33.53 -18.76
N ALA A 137 -7.72 33.94 -18.46
CA ALA A 137 -6.61 33.92 -19.42
C ALA A 137 -6.34 32.51 -19.97
N ILE A 138 -6.40 31.47 -19.13
CA ILE A 138 -6.19 30.08 -19.55
C ILE A 138 -7.34 29.59 -20.44
N TYR A 139 -8.58 29.93 -20.11
CA TYR A 139 -9.80 29.41 -20.73
C TYR A 139 -10.54 30.43 -21.60
N GLU A 140 -9.82 31.39 -22.19
CA GLU A 140 -10.37 32.35 -23.16
C GLU A 140 -10.34 31.74 -24.57
N LYS A 141 -9.14 31.41 -25.06
CA LYS A 141 -8.92 30.73 -26.35
C LYS A 141 -7.85 29.66 -26.20
N GLN A 142 -8.14 28.45 -26.67
CA GLN A 142 -7.20 27.34 -26.64
C GLN A 142 -7.15 26.66 -27.99
N TYR A 143 -5.94 26.31 -28.42
CA TYR A 143 -5.70 25.66 -29.71
C TYR A 143 -4.99 24.33 -29.49
N ALA A 144 -5.30 23.34 -30.31
CA ALA A 144 -4.63 22.05 -30.29
C ALA A 144 -4.32 21.51 -31.69
N LYS A 145 -3.26 20.71 -31.75
CA LYS A 145 -2.88 19.89 -32.92
C LYS A 145 -2.82 18.45 -32.49
N ILE A 146 -3.33 17.52 -33.28
CA ILE A 146 -3.23 16.09 -32.98
C ILE A 146 -1.95 15.54 -33.61
N LYS A 147 -1.20 14.74 -32.85
CA LYS A 147 0.00 14.05 -33.31
C LYS A 147 -0.34 12.60 -33.69
N ILE A 148 -0.28 12.30 -34.98
CA ILE A 148 -0.54 10.97 -35.55
C ILE A 148 0.73 10.48 -36.23
N ASN A 149 1.28 9.35 -35.78
CA ASN A 149 2.47 8.72 -36.37
C ASN A 149 3.66 9.69 -36.57
N GLY A 150 3.84 10.63 -35.63
CA GLY A 150 4.92 11.62 -35.68
C GLY A 150 4.61 12.88 -36.50
N ARG A 151 3.49 12.93 -37.23
CA ARG A 151 3.04 14.12 -37.96
C ARG A 151 1.97 14.88 -37.17
N LEU A 152 1.93 16.20 -37.31
CA LEU A 152 0.94 17.06 -36.69
C LEU A 152 -0.18 17.37 -37.68
N THR A 153 -1.42 17.37 -37.20
CA THR A 153 -2.59 17.85 -37.96
C THR A 153 -2.62 19.38 -38.00
N GLU A 154 -3.59 19.91 -38.72
CA GLU A 154 -3.99 21.31 -38.62
C GLU A 154 -4.42 21.68 -37.20
N GLU A 155 -4.27 22.97 -36.90
CA GLU A 155 -4.65 23.55 -35.61
C GLU A 155 -6.16 23.75 -35.58
N PHE A 156 -6.80 23.32 -34.49
CA PHE A 156 -8.21 23.58 -34.23
C PHE A 156 -8.41 24.21 -32.86
N GLU A 157 -9.48 24.98 -32.73
CA GLU A 157 -9.86 25.64 -31.49
C GLU A 157 -10.63 24.67 -30.57
N ILE A 158 -10.29 24.69 -29.28
CA ILE A 158 -11.01 23.98 -28.23
C ILE A 158 -12.04 24.94 -27.63
N GLN A 159 -13.31 24.54 -27.61
CA GLN A 159 -14.41 25.36 -27.10
C GLN A 159 -14.91 24.92 -25.71
N LYS A 160 -14.66 23.66 -25.33
CA LYS A 160 -15.11 23.08 -24.05
C LYS A 160 -14.12 22.04 -23.54
N GLY A 161 -14.27 21.70 -22.27
CA GLY A 161 -13.47 20.69 -21.60
C GLY A 161 -12.19 21.21 -20.98
N THR A 162 -11.54 20.38 -20.19
CA THR A 162 -10.31 20.69 -19.48
C THR A 162 -9.16 19.83 -20.00
N ARG A 163 -7.96 20.41 -20.10
CA ARG A 163 -6.80 19.77 -20.73
C ARG A 163 -6.33 18.56 -19.91
N GLN A 164 -6.42 17.34 -20.48
CA GLN A 164 -5.87 16.14 -19.86
C GLN A 164 -4.33 16.23 -19.86
N GLY A 165 -3.74 16.43 -18.67
CA GLY A 165 -2.30 16.68 -18.49
C GLY A 165 -1.96 18.05 -17.89
N CYS A 166 -2.95 18.94 -17.76
CA CYS A 166 -2.81 20.18 -17.01
C CYS A 166 -2.96 19.93 -15.50
N PRO A 167 -2.03 20.39 -14.64
CA PRO A 167 -2.13 20.25 -13.17
C PRO A 167 -3.41 20.81 -12.54
N LEU A 168 -4.00 21.86 -13.13
CA LEU A 168 -5.18 22.53 -12.61
C LEU A 168 -6.50 21.86 -13.01
N SER A 169 -6.53 21.19 -14.16
CA SER A 169 -7.76 20.63 -14.75
C SER A 169 -8.49 19.59 -13.87
N PRO A 170 -7.80 18.65 -13.19
CA PRO A 170 -8.46 17.75 -12.24
C PRO A 170 -9.16 18.46 -11.08
N LEU A 171 -8.61 19.60 -10.62
CA LEU A 171 -9.18 20.37 -9.53
C LEU A 171 -10.43 21.14 -9.96
N ILE A 172 -10.40 21.74 -11.16
CA ILE A 172 -11.59 22.38 -11.75
C ILE A 172 -12.70 21.36 -11.93
N PHE A 173 -12.38 20.15 -12.39
CA PHE A 173 -13.38 19.09 -12.59
C PHE A 173 -14.07 18.67 -11.28
N ILE A 174 -13.32 18.41 -10.21
CA ILE A 174 -13.95 18.06 -8.92
C ILE A 174 -14.70 19.24 -8.30
N PHE A 175 -14.24 20.46 -8.55
CA PHE A 175 -14.89 21.68 -8.10
C PHE A 175 -16.25 21.88 -8.77
N THR A 176 -16.33 21.67 -10.08
CA THR A 176 -17.62 21.69 -10.79
C THR A 176 -18.52 20.56 -10.32
N LEU A 177 -17.99 19.34 -10.22
CA LEU A 177 -18.76 18.15 -9.82
C LEU A 177 -19.32 18.28 -8.40
N GLU A 178 -18.60 18.94 -7.49
CA GLU A 178 -19.06 19.19 -6.13
C GLU A 178 -20.41 19.94 -6.08
N ILE A 179 -20.76 20.75 -7.09
CA ILE A 179 -22.07 21.39 -7.17
C ILE A 179 -23.19 20.36 -7.33
N LEU A 180 -23.01 19.35 -8.20
CA LEU A 180 -23.94 18.24 -8.33
C LEU A 180 -24.05 17.48 -7.01
N LEU A 181 -22.91 17.15 -6.40
CA LEU A 181 -22.90 16.39 -5.14
C LEU A 181 -23.59 17.18 -4.01
N ARG A 182 -23.39 18.49 -3.93
CA ARG A 182 -24.08 19.38 -2.99
C ARG A 182 -25.59 19.41 -3.23
N SER A 183 -26.00 19.49 -4.49
CA SER A 183 -27.41 19.47 -4.88
C SER A 183 -28.08 18.18 -4.45
N ILE A 184 -27.47 17.02 -4.76
CA ILE A 184 -27.95 15.70 -4.33
C ILE A 184 -28.05 15.58 -2.81
N ARG A 185 -27.07 16.14 -2.07
CA ARG A 185 -27.08 16.07 -0.61
C ARG A 185 -28.23 16.87 0.00
N LYS A 186 -28.50 18.06 -0.52
CA LYS A 186 -29.56 18.97 -0.02
C LYS A 186 -30.97 18.53 -0.40
N GLU A 187 -31.14 17.88 -1.55
CA GLU A 187 -32.45 17.50 -2.06
C GLU A 187 -33.11 16.42 -1.20
N GLU A 188 -34.29 16.70 -0.62
CA GLU A 188 -34.99 15.80 0.31
C GLU A 188 -35.68 14.64 -0.42
N ASN A 189 -36.07 14.86 -1.67
CA ASN A 189 -36.69 13.84 -2.51
C ASN A 189 -35.70 12.72 -2.87
N LEU A 190 -34.41 13.07 -3.02
CA LEU A 190 -33.33 12.12 -3.29
C LEU A 190 -32.87 11.43 -2.01
N LYS A 191 -33.62 10.43 -1.55
CA LYS A 191 -33.24 9.68 -0.35
C LYS A 191 -32.18 8.63 -0.63
N GLY A 192 -31.17 8.61 0.22
CA GLY A 192 -30.18 7.57 0.30
C GLY A 192 -30.48 6.59 1.42
N ILE A 193 -29.50 5.76 1.77
CA ILE A 193 -29.66 4.86 2.92
C ILE A 193 -29.42 5.66 4.19
N ARG A 194 -30.44 5.71 5.04
CA ARG A 194 -30.30 6.24 6.40
C ARG A 194 -29.77 5.15 7.35
N ILE A 195 -28.61 5.43 7.91
CA ILE A 195 -27.97 4.62 8.96
C ILE A 195 -27.80 5.54 10.16
N GLU A 196 -28.66 5.31 11.15
CA GLU A 196 -28.79 6.15 12.34
C GLU A 196 -29.04 7.63 12.01
N LYS A 197 -28.09 8.52 12.36
CA LYS A 197 -28.14 9.96 12.16
C LYS A 197 -27.56 10.41 10.82
N GLN A 198 -27.01 9.49 10.03
CA GLN A 198 -26.33 9.82 8.77
C GLN A 198 -27.04 9.20 7.59
N GLU A 199 -27.18 9.99 6.53
CA GLU A 199 -27.72 9.54 5.27
C GLU A 199 -26.59 9.41 4.24
N LEU A 200 -26.51 8.24 3.62
CA LEU A 200 -25.52 7.93 2.59
C LEU A 200 -26.20 8.01 1.22
N LYS A 201 -25.98 9.12 0.51
CA LYS A 201 -26.55 9.40 -0.81
C LYS A 201 -25.57 9.20 -1.96
N VAL A 202 -24.34 9.70 -1.84
CA VAL A 202 -23.38 9.73 -2.96
C VAL A 202 -21.94 9.55 -2.48
N ARG A 203 -21.11 8.96 -3.35
CA ARG A 203 -19.65 8.88 -3.23
C ARG A 203 -19.03 9.13 -4.59
N ALA A 204 -18.00 9.96 -4.64
CA ALA A 204 -17.29 10.28 -5.87
C ALA A 204 -15.78 10.07 -5.69
N PHE A 205 -15.15 9.58 -6.75
CA PHE A 205 -13.71 9.62 -6.92
C PHE A 205 -13.45 10.11 -8.33
N ALA A 206 -13.24 11.42 -8.47
CA ALA A 206 -13.21 12.06 -9.77
C ALA A 206 -14.50 11.76 -10.57
N ASP A 207 -14.38 11.17 -11.76
CA ASP A 207 -15.46 10.82 -12.67
C ASP A 207 -16.24 9.56 -12.25
N ASP A 208 -15.65 8.69 -11.43
CA ASP A 208 -16.33 7.51 -10.88
C ASP A 208 -17.26 7.93 -9.74
N VAL A 209 -18.56 8.06 -10.03
CA VAL A 209 -19.59 8.44 -9.04
C VAL A 209 -20.53 7.27 -8.76
N ILE A 210 -20.73 6.95 -7.49
CA ILE A 210 -21.74 6.00 -7.00
C ILE A 210 -22.82 6.77 -6.25
N CYS A 211 -24.05 6.65 -6.72
CA CYS A 211 -25.25 7.06 -6.01
C CYS A 211 -25.84 5.84 -5.28
N ILE A 212 -26.23 6.05 -4.02
CA ILE A 212 -26.85 5.05 -3.15
C ILE A 212 -28.27 5.53 -2.94
N LEU A 213 -29.24 4.80 -3.48
CA LEU A 213 -30.64 5.19 -3.48
C LEU A 213 -31.51 4.13 -2.79
N GLU A 214 -32.37 4.59 -1.89
CA GLU A 214 -33.39 3.78 -1.23
C GLU A 214 -34.69 3.78 -2.05
N ASN A 215 -35.31 2.60 -2.19
CA ASN A 215 -36.49 2.37 -3.04
C ASN A 215 -36.26 2.81 -4.50
N PRO A 216 -35.31 2.16 -5.22
CA PRO A 216 -34.89 2.61 -6.53
C PRO A 216 -36.01 2.62 -7.57
N LYS A 217 -37.02 1.75 -7.46
CA LYS A 217 -38.17 1.71 -8.37
C LYS A 217 -38.92 3.05 -8.43
N GLU A 218 -39.09 3.70 -7.28
CA GLU A 218 -39.87 4.94 -7.17
C GLU A 218 -39.02 6.16 -7.51
N ARG A 219 -37.76 6.19 -7.06
CA ARG A 219 -36.94 7.41 -7.07
C ARG A 219 -35.96 7.53 -8.23
N ILE A 220 -35.71 6.47 -8.99
CA ILE A 220 -34.64 6.51 -10.03
C ILE A 220 -34.86 7.63 -11.05
N LYS A 221 -36.12 7.99 -11.35
CA LYS A 221 -36.45 9.09 -12.27
C LYS A 221 -35.94 10.42 -11.74
N ASP A 222 -36.29 10.77 -10.50
CA ASP A 222 -35.84 12.00 -9.83
C ASP A 222 -34.30 12.09 -9.82
N TRP A 223 -33.62 10.97 -9.56
CA TRP A 223 -32.16 10.90 -9.59
C TRP A 223 -31.60 11.17 -10.99
N LEU A 224 -32.16 10.55 -12.03
CA LEU A 224 -31.71 10.73 -13.41
C LEU A 224 -31.99 12.13 -13.92
N GLU A 225 -33.19 12.66 -13.66
CA GLU A 225 -33.58 14.04 -14.03
C GLU A 225 -32.63 15.05 -13.40
N LYS A 226 -32.27 14.89 -12.11
CA LYS A 226 -31.35 15.82 -11.45
C LYS A 226 -29.95 15.80 -12.03
N ILE A 227 -29.45 14.61 -12.39
CA ILE A 227 -28.12 14.49 -13.00
C ILE A 227 -28.14 14.98 -14.45
N GLU A 228 -29.23 14.75 -15.19
CA GLU A 228 -29.41 15.25 -16.56
C GLU A 228 -29.52 16.79 -16.58
N GLU A 229 -30.28 17.40 -15.68
CA GLU A 229 -30.37 18.86 -15.48
C GLU A 229 -28.97 19.46 -15.28
N TYR A 230 -28.21 18.93 -14.32
CA TYR A 230 -26.83 19.35 -14.10
C TYR A 230 -25.94 19.11 -15.34
N GLY A 231 -26.16 18.00 -16.03
CA GLY A 231 -25.44 17.64 -17.26
C GLY A 231 -25.62 18.66 -18.37
N THR A 232 -26.81 19.27 -18.51
CA THR A 232 -27.06 20.34 -19.48
C THR A 232 -26.30 21.62 -19.16
N LEU A 233 -26.14 21.96 -17.87
CA LEU A 233 -25.47 23.18 -17.43
C LEU A 233 -23.93 23.05 -17.42
N ALA A 234 -23.43 22.01 -16.73
CA ALA A 234 -22.00 21.82 -16.47
C ALA A 234 -21.29 20.95 -17.52
N GLY A 235 -22.04 20.28 -18.40
CA GLY A 235 -21.51 19.38 -19.41
C GLY A 235 -21.23 17.95 -18.91
N PHE A 236 -21.74 17.57 -17.74
CA PHE A 236 -21.61 16.21 -17.21
C PHE A 236 -22.64 15.26 -17.84
N LYS A 237 -22.32 14.75 -19.03
CA LYS A 237 -23.23 13.85 -19.76
C LYS A 237 -23.05 12.40 -19.31
N ILE A 238 -24.13 11.74 -18.91
CA ILE A 238 -24.13 10.32 -18.53
C ILE A 238 -24.05 9.43 -19.76
N ASN A 239 -23.20 8.40 -19.72
CA ASN A 239 -23.21 7.30 -20.68
C ASN A 239 -24.20 6.21 -20.21
N LYS A 240 -25.41 6.20 -20.75
CA LYS A 240 -26.47 5.24 -20.37
C LYS A 240 -26.10 3.78 -20.65
N GLU A 241 -25.26 3.49 -21.66
CA GLU A 241 -24.83 2.12 -21.99
C GLU A 241 -23.84 1.54 -20.97
N LYS A 242 -23.01 2.39 -20.38
CA LYS A 242 -21.98 2.01 -19.39
C LYS A 242 -22.41 2.21 -17.95
N THR A 243 -23.34 3.12 -17.71
CA THR A 243 -23.94 3.33 -16.41
C THR A 243 -24.70 2.07 -16.01
N THR A 244 -24.43 1.58 -14.80
CA THR A 244 -25.00 0.32 -14.32
C THR A 244 -25.60 0.49 -12.94
N ILE A 245 -26.60 -0.33 -12.64
CA ILE A 245 -27.23 -0.37 -11.32
C ILE A 245 -27.10 -1.76 -10.73
N LEU A 246 -26.59 -1.84 -9.49
CA LEU A 246 -26.59 -3.05 -8.69
C LEU A 246 -27.72 -2.94 -7.66
N THR A 247 -28.69 -3.83 -7.73
CA THR A 247 -29.84 -3.87 -6.83
C THR A 247 -29.63 -4.85 -5.69
N LYS A 248 -30.08 -4.48 -4.49
CA LYS A 248 -30.01 -5.31 -3.28
C LYS A 248 -31.40 -5.41 -2.63
N ASN A 249 -31.73 -6.61 -2.15
CA ASN A 249 -33.01 -6.97 -1.52
C ASN A 249 -34.25 -6.75 -2.41
N MET A 250 -34.07 -6.62 -3.73
CA MET A 250 -35.17 -6.46 -4.70
C MET A 250 -35.53 -7.77 -5.38
N SER A 251 -36.82 -7.99 -5.61
CA SER A 251 -37.33 -9.12 -6.40
C SER A 251 -36.95 -9.03 -7.89
N ASN A 252 -36.94 -10.16 -8.60
CA ASN A 252 -36.67 -10.18 -10.05
C ASN A 252 -37.73 -9.40 -10.85
N LYS A 253 -38.99 -9.39 -10.39
CA LYS A 253 -40.08 -8.62 -11.01
C LYS A 253 -39.82 -7.12 -10.89
N SER A 254 -39.50 -6.65 -9.67
CA SER A 254 -39.16 -5.24 -9.41
C SER A 254 -37.92 -4.79 -10.18
N GLN A 255 -36.95 -5.70 -10.41
CA GLN A 255 -35.80 -5.42 -11.27
C GLN A 255 -36.21 -5.24 -12.75
N GLY A 256 -37.13 -6.06 -13.26
CA GLY A 256 -37.67 -5.88 -14.62
C GLY A 256 -38.28 -4.48 -14.80
N GLU A 257 -39.18 -4.10 -13.89
CA GLU A 257 -39.83 -2.78 -13.91
C GLU A 257 -38.83 -1.63 -13.77
N LEU A 258 -37.82 -1.76 -12.89
CA LEU A 258 -36.75 -0.76 -12.75
C LEU A 258 -35.94 -0.58 -14.04
N LYS A 259 -35.68 -1.68 -14.75
CA LYS A 259 -34.97 -1.65 -16.03
C LYS A 259 -35.79 -0.88 -17.08
N ASP A 260 -37.10 -1.12 -17.13
CA ASP A 260 -38.01 -0.46 -18.07
C ASP A 260 -38.15 1.04 -17.76
N ILE A 261 -38.21 1.40 -16.48
CA ILE A 261 -38.29 2.80 -16.02
C ILE A 261 -36.99 3.57 -16.29
N SER A 262 -35.83 2.98 -15.96
CA SER A 262 -34.55 3.68 -16.00
C SER A 262 -33.86 3.63 -17.36
N GLY A 263 -34.14 2.62 -18.18
CA GLY A 263 -33.37 2.31 -19.39
C GLY A 263 -31.93 1.86 -19.10
N LEU A 264 -31.58 1.61 -17.83
CA LEU A 264 -30.22 1.26 -17.41
C LEU A 264 -30.03 -0.25 -17.28
N LYS A 265 -28.78 -0.69 -17.42
CA LYS A 265 -28.42 -2.09 -17.26
C LYS A 265 -28.33 -2.47 -15.77
N ILE A 266 -29.22 -3.36 -15.33
CA ILE A 266 -29.12 -4.01 -14.03
C ILE A 266 -28.06 -5.11 -14.07
N VAL A 267 -27.09 -5.03 -13.16
CA VAL A 267 -25.95 -5.96 -13.11
C VAL A 267 -25.89 -6.66 -11.76
N LYS A 268 -25.38 -7.90 -11.75
CA LYS A 268 -25.13 -8.66 -10.51
C LYS A 268 -23.81 -8.27 -9.81
N LYS A 269 -22.90 -7.67 -10.57
CA LYS A 269 -21.61 -7.16 -10.11
C LYS A 269 -21.14 -6.03 -11.02
N PHE A 270 -20.42 -5.07 -10.47
CA PHE A 270 -19.78 -3.98 -11.21
C PHE A 270 -18.37 -3.74 -10.69
N LYS A 271 -17.56 -3.03 -11.47
CA LYS A 271 -16.19 -2.67 -11.09
C LYS A 271 -16.19 -1.23 -10.61
N TYR A 272 -15.74 -0.99 -9.38
CA TYR A 272 -15.59 0.35 -8.80
C TYR A 272 -14.16 0.50 -8.30
N LEU A 273 -13.46 1.53 -8.77
CA LEU A 273 -12.08 1.83 -8.34
C LEU A 273 -11.19 0.59 -8.38
N GLY A 274 -11.26 -0.18 -9.48
CA GLY A 274 -10.45 -1.39 -9.65
C GLY A 274 -10.93 -2.65 -8.92
N ILE A 275 -12.00 -2.58 -8.12
CA ILE A 275 -12.54 -3.70 -7.32
C ILE A 275 -13.88 -4.14 -7.86
N TRP A 276 -14.06 -5.44 -8.03
CA TRP A 276 -15.34 -6.05 -8.34
C TRP A 276 -16.20 -6.14 -7.08
N ILE A 277 -17.33 -5.45 -7.12
CA ILE A 277 -18.34 -5.42 -6.08
C ILE A 277 -19.52 -6.25 -6.59
N GLY A 278 -19.89 -7.29 -5.84
CA GLY A 278 -21.04 -8.14 -6.12
C GLY A 278 -22.22 -7.82 -5.21
N ASN A 279 -23.34 -8.50 -5.42
CA ASN A 279 -24.51 -8.41 -4.55
C ASN A 279 -24.29 -9.01 -3.15
N ARG A 280 -23.24 -9.81 -2.96
CA ARG A 280 -22.89 -10.46 -1.69
C ARG A 280 -21.41 -10.32 -1.39
N ASN A 281 -21.09 -10.06 -0.13
CA ASN A 281 -19.70 -9.84 0.29
C ASN A 281 -18.85 -11.12 0.34
N ASN A 282 -19.47 -12.30 0.44
CA ASN A 282 -18.76 -13.59 0.40
C ASN A 282 -18.02 -13.84 -0.93
N GLN A 283 -18.47 -13.22 -2.03
CA GLN A 283 -17.85 -13.34 -3.35
C GLN A 283 -16.62 -12.43 -3.51
N LEU A 284 -16.39 -11.46 -2.61
CA LEU A 284 -15.31 -10.47 -2.75
C LEU A 284 -13.93 -11.11 -2.89
N LEU A 285 -13.68 -12.20 -2.17
CA LEU A 285 -12.39 -12.90 -2.19
C LEU A 285 -12.10 -13.49 -3.56
N GLU A 286 -13.05 -14.25 -4.12
CA GLU A 286 -12.87 -14.91 -5.41
C GLU A 286 -12.87 -13.90 -6.57
N LEU A 287 -13.83 -12.97 -6.57
CA LEU A 287 -13.97 -11.96 -7.63
C LEU A 287 -12.75 -11.05 -7.77
N ASN A 288 -12.01 -10.80 -6.68
CA ASN A 288 -10.87 -9.89 -6.68
C ASN A 288 -9.54 -10.61 -6.54
N TYR A 289 -9.32 -11.33 -5.43
CA TYR A 289 -8.04 -12.00 -5.20
C TYR A 289 -7.83 -13.18 -6.16
N GLY A 290 -8.88 -13.99 -6.40
CA GLY A 290 -8.81 -15.11 -7.34
C GLY A 290 -8.51 -14.66 -8.76
N THR A 291 -9.28 -13.70 -9.28
CA THR A 291 -9.09 -13.17 -10.64
C THR A 291 -7.73 -12.50 -10.83
N LYS A 292 -7.31 -11.66 -9.87
CA LYS A 292 -6.01 -10.98 -9.92
C LYS A 292 -4.85 -11.96 -9.79
N TRP A 293 -4.99 -12.99 -8.97
CA TRP A 293 -3.97 -14.03 -8.84
C TRP A 293 -3.84 -14.87 -10.11
N ASN A 294 -4.93 -15.17 -10.81
CA ASN A 294 -4.89 -15.87 -12.09
C ASN A 294 -4.22 -15.04 -13.19
N GLU A 295 -4.37 -13.72 -13.18
CA GLU A 295 -3.60 -12.81 -14.03
C GLU A 295 -2.10 -12.87 -13.68
N ILE A 296 -1.75 -12.71 -12.40
CA ILE A 296 -0.36 -12.81 -11.93
C ILE A 296 0.26 -14.17 -12.30
N LYS A 297 -0.49 -15.26 -12.17
CA LYS A 297 0.00 -16.60 -12.50
C LYS A 297 0.35 -16.71 -13.98
N ARG A 298 -0.50 -16.20 -14.88
CA ARG A 298 -0.22 -16.13 -16.32
C ARG A 298 1.03 -15.29 -16.62
N ASP A 299 1.16 -14.13 -15.96
CA ASP A 299 2.35 -13.29 -16.10
C ASP A 299 3.63 -14.03 -15.66
N LEU A 300 3.59 -14.73 -14.52
CA LEU A 300 4.72 -15.51 -14.01
C LEU A 300 5.09 -16.68 -14.93
N GLU A 301 4.10 -17.34 -15.55
CA GLU A 301 4.32 -18.40 -16.54
C GLU A 301 4.99 -17.85 -17.79
N ASN A 302 4.55 -16.70 -18.30
CA ASN A 302 5.17 -16.01 -19.44
C ASN A 302 6.61 -15.60 -19.12
N TRP A 303 6.85 -15.00 -17.96
CA TRP A 303 8.19 -14.53 -17.56
C TRP A 303 9.14 -15.66 -17.19
N LYS A 304 8.64 -16.86 -16.91
CA LYS A 304 9.49 -18.01 -16.58
C LYS A 304 10.42 -18.39 -17.73
N ASN A 305 9.97 -18.19 -18.98
CA ASN A 305 10.73 -18.51 -20.19
C ASN A 305 11.87 -17.51 -20.45
N LEU A 306 11.83 -16.35 -19.80
CA LEU A 306 12.88 -15.34 -19.92
C LEU A 306 14.15 -15.78 -19.16
N ASN A 307 15.32 -15.48 -19.74
CA ASN A 307 16.63 -15.76 -19.12
C ASN A 307 17.00 -14.74 -18.04
N ILE A 308 16.17 -14.66 -17.00
CA ILE A 308 16.33 -13.71 -15.90
C ILE A 308 17.15 -14.34 -14.77
N SER A 309 18.05 -13.55 -14.16
CA SER A 309 18.81 -13.93 -12.96
C SER A 309 17.90 -14.16 -11.74
N LEU A 310 18.44 -14.76 -10.67
CA LEU A 310 17.67 -14.98 -9.43
C LEU A 310 17.20 -13.65 -8.84
N LEU A 311 18.11 -12.67 -8.76
CA LEU A 311 17.82 -11.33 -8.24
C LEU A 311 16.83 -10.58 -9.14
N GLY A 312 16.89 -10.77 -10.46
CA GLY A 312 15.93 -10.20 -11.40
C GLY A 312 14.52 -10.75 -11.20
N ARG A 313 14.37 -12.07 -11.00
CA ARG A 313 13.06 -12.68 -10.68
C ARG A 313 12.49 -12.15 -9.37
N ILE A 314 13.33 -11.95 -8.35
CA ILE A 314 12.91 -11.35 -7.08
C ILE A 314 12.49 -9.89 -7.28
N ALA A 315 13.21 -9.13 -8.10
CA ALA A 315 12.84 -7.75 -8.44
C ALA A 315 11.48 -7.68 -9.14
N ILE A 316 11.19 -8.59 -10.07
CA ILE A 316 9.87 -8.69 -10.73
C ILE A 316 8.75 -8.89 -9.71
N ILE A 317 8.94 -9.78 -8.73
CA ILE A 317 7.96 -9.99 -7.67
C ILE A 317 7.73 -8.69 -6.88
N LYS A 318 8.80 -7.95 -6.56
CA LYS A 318 8.71 -6.68 -5.83
C LYS A 318 8.06 -5.56 -6.62
N MET A 319 8.34 -5.48 -7.91
CA MET A 319 7.94 -4.34 -8.76
C MET A 319 6.59 -4.57 -9.43
N ASN A 320 6.16 -5.81 -9.62
CA ASN A 320 4.93 -6.12 -10.35
C ASN A 320 3.91 -6.89 -9.49
N VAL A 321 4.31 -8.01 -8.86
CA VAL A 321 3.38 -8.85 -8.07
C VAL A 321 2.93 -8.16 -6.79
N LEU A 322 3.89 -7.62 -6.01
CA LEU A 322 3.59 -6.99 -4.73
C LEU A 322 2.65 -5.78 -4.90
N PRO A 323 2.85 -4.82 -5.82
CA PRO A 323 1.93 -3.71 -5.99
C PRO A 323 0.51 -4.13 -6.36
N LYS A 324 0.35 -5.12 -7.27
CA LYS A 324 -0.98 -5.65 -7.66
C LYS A 324 -1.75 -6.19 -6.44
N LEU A 325 -1.07 -6.93 -5.55
CA LEU A 325 -1.69 -7.48 -4.35
C LEU A 325 -1.83 -6.46 -3.22
N LEU A 326 -0.87 -5.55 -3.06
CA LEU A 326 -0.89 -4.52 -2.03
C LEU A 326 -2.10 -3.59 -2.21
N TYR A 327 -2.49 -3.32 -3.45
CA TYR A 327 -3.73 -2.61 -3.75
C TYR A 327 -4.95 -3.33 -3.13
N LEU A 328 -5.05 -4.64 -3.31
CA LEU A 328 -6.15 -5.42 -2.74
C LEU A 328 -6.05 -5.51 -1.21
N PHE A 329 -4.86 -5.72 -0.65
CA PHE A 329 -4.66 -5.77 0.79
C PHE A 329 -5.08 -4.48 1.49
N ARG A 330 -4.82 -3.33 0.87
CA ARG A 330 -5.20 -2.03 1.43
C ARG A 330 -6.70 -1.77 1.38
N ASN A 331 -7.37 -2.18 0.31
CA ASN A 331 -8.78 -1.88 0.09
C ASN A 331 -9.75 -2.95 0.62
N ILE A 332 -9.33 -4.22 0.64
CA ILE A 332 -10.17 -5.37 1.01
C ILE A 332 -9.39 -6.34 1.93
N PRO A 333 -9.05 -5.96 3.17
CA PRO A 333 -8.30 -6.82 4.09
C PRO A 333 -9.20 -7.91 4.72
N ILE A 334 -9.60 -8.90 3.92
CA ILE A 334 -10.58 -9.95 4.30
C ILE A 334 -9.95 -11.33 4.55
N ILE A 335 -8.64 -11.50 4.34
CA ILE A 335 -8.01 -12.82 4.42
C ILE A 335 -7.78 -13.19 5.89
N ARG A 336 -8.45 -14.26 6.35
CA ARG A 336 -8.40 -14.73 7.76
C ARG A 336 -7.42 -15.89 8.01
N GLY A 337 -6.84 -16.48 6.96
CA GLY A 337 -6.04 -17.71 7.07
C GLY A 337 -4.76 -17.71 6.25
N LYS A 338 -3.83 -18.61 6.59
CA LYS A 338 -2.51 -18.73 5.93
C LYS A 338 -2.52 -19.59 4.66
N LYS A 339 -3.59 -20.35 4.40
CA LYS A 339 -3.66 -21.29 3.27
C LYS A 339 -3.40 -20.60 1.93
N LEU A 340 -4.12 -19.51 1.67
CA LEU A 340 -3.98 -18.73 0.44
C LEU A 340 -2.56 -18.18 0.27
N PHE A 341 -1.97 -17.62 1.34
CA PHE A 341 -0.59 -17.14 1.32
C PHE A 341 0.43 -18.26 1.11
N ASN A 342 0.21 -19.45 1.67
CA ASN A 342 1.07 -20.61 1.46
C ASN A 342 1.03 -21.07 0.00
N ASP A 343 -0.14 -21.06 -0.63
CA ASP A 343 -0.30 -21.41 -2.03
C ASP A 343 0.36 -20.36 -2.94
N TRP A 344 0.19 -19.07 -2.63
CA TRP A 344 0.91 -18.00 -3.32
C TRP A 344 2.43 -18.12 -3.18
N ASN A 345 2.93 -18.34 -1.96
CA ASN A 345 4.35 -18.55 -1.71
C ASN A 345 4.89 -19.77 -2.46
N ARG A 346 4.09 -20.82 -2.64
CA ARG A 346 4.48 -22.02 -3.41
C ARG A 346 4.69 -21.69 -4.89
N GLU A 347 3.77 -20.97 -5.50
CA GLU A 347 3.88 -20.55 -6.91
C GLU A 347 5.00 -19.52 -7.12
N LEU A 348 5.16 -18.56 -6.20
CA LEU A 348 6.30 -17.63 -6.24
C LEU A 348 7.62 -18.37 -6.12
N ASN A 349 7.72 -19.40 -5.27
CA ASN A 349 8.91 -20.23 -5.20
C ASN A 349 9.16 -20.99 -6.51
N LYS A 350 8.13 -21.58 -7.14
CA LYS A 350 8.28 -22.21 -8.45
C LYS A 350 8.86 -21.25 -9.49
N PHE A 351 8.38 -20.01 -9.52
CA PHE A 351 8.92 -18.97 -10.40
C PHE A 351 10.38 -18.61 -10.04
N ILE A 352 10.66 -18.26 -8.78
CA ILE A 352 12.01 -17.88 -8.31
C ILE A 352 13.05 -18.97 -8.62
N TRP A 353 12.66 -20.24 -8.51
CA TRP A 353 13.56 -21.37 -8.68
C TRP A 353 13.48 -22.04 -10.06
N LYS A 354 12.74 -21.49 -11.03
CA LYS A 354 12.51 -22.11 -12.36
C LYS A 354 12.07 -23.57 -12.24
N ASN A 355 11.07 -23.85 -11.39
CA ASN A 355 10.57 -25.18 -11.03
C ASN A 355 11.60 -26.15 -10.42
N LYS A 356 12.81 -25.70 -10.10
CA LYS A 356 13.79 -26.49 -9.36
C LYS A 356 13.45 -26.47 -7.87
N LYS A 357 13.90 -27.49 -7.14
CA LYS A 357 13.74 -27.55 -5.68
C LYS A 357 14.38 -26.31 -5.02
N PRO A 358 13.66 -25.56 -4.18
CA PRO A 358 14.22 -24.43 -3.44
C PRO A 358 15.45 -24.83 -2.64
N ARG A 359 16.52 -24.03 -2.69
CA ARG A 359 17.74 -24.31 -1.91
C ARG A 359 17.70 -23.70 -0.51
N PHE A 360 16.80 -22.75 -0.27
CA PHE A 360 16.61 -22.08 1.00
C PHE A 360 15.19 -22.20 1.50
N LYS A 361 15.04 -22.14 2.82
CA LYS A 361 13.74 -21.89 3.43
C LYS A 361 13.25 -20.50 3.00
N PHE A 362 11.96 -20.39 2.71
CA PHE A 362 11.36 -19.13 2.30
C PHE A 362 11.49 -18.04 3.39
N SER A 363 11.47 -18.41 4.68
CA SER A 363 11.72 -17.50 5.80
C SER A 363 13.07 -16.77 5.67
N THR A 364 14.14 -17.51 5.40
CA THR A 364 15.48 -16.96 5.16
C THR A 364 15.54 -16.05 3.93
N MET A 365 14.70 -16.32 2.93
CA MET A 365 14.60 -15.48 1.73
C MET A 365 13.86 -14.17 1.98
N THR A 366 12.89 -14.16 2.90
CA THR A 366 12.14 -12.96 3.29
C THR A 366 12.90 -12.02 4.23
N THR A 367 13.95 -12.50 4.89
CA THR A 367 14.80 -11.69 5.78
C THR A 367 15.41 -10.49 5.03
N PRO A 368 15.58 -9.31 5.67
CA PRO A 368 16.20 -8.15 5.05
C PRO A 368 17.62 -8.43 4.56
N LYS A 369 18.06 -7.69 3.53
CA LYS A 369 19.44 -7.79 2.99
C LYS A 369 20.51 -7.48 4.05
N GLU A 370 20.23 -6.54 4.96
CA GLU A 370 21.12 -6.14 6.05
C GLU A 370 21.39 -7.28 7.03
N ARG A 371 20.38 -8.13 7.24
CA ARG A 371 20.47 -9.36 8.02
C ARG A 371 20.81 -10.56 7.14
N GLY A 372 21.23 -10.35 5.89
CA GLY A 372 21.68 -11.40 4.98
C GLY A 372 20.62 -12.29 4.35
N GLY A 373 19.41 -11.77 4.16
CA GLY A 373 18.39 -12.44 3.32
C GLY A 373 18.29 -11.82 1.92
N PHE A 374 17.31 -12.29 1.16
CA PHE A 374 17.07 -11.82 -0.22
C PHE A 374 16.03 -10.69 -0.28
N ASP A 375 15.46 -10.31 0.88
CA ASP A 375 14.43 -9.29 1.02
C ASP A 375 13.19 -9.59 0.16
N ILE A 376 12.83 -10.87 -0.01
CA ILE A 376 11.61 -11.24 -0.74
C ILE A 376 10.39 -10.75 0.05
N PRO A 377 9.40 -10.15 -0.62
CA PRO A 377 8.25 -9.62 0.08
C PRO A 377 7.42 -10.74 0.70
N ASN A 378 7.18 -10.66 2.01
CA ASN A 378 6.28 -11.57 2.71
C ASN A 378 4.84 -11.05 2.57
N LEU A 379 4.08 -11.64 1.64
CA LEU A 379 2.71 -11.21 1.33
C LEU A 379 1.77 -11.25 2.56
N ASN A 380 1.94 -12.21 3.46
CA ASN A 380 1.13 -12.30 4.67
C ASN A 380 1.40 -11.11 5.62
N LEU A 381 2.67 -10.76 5.82
CA LEU A 381 3.04 -9.62 6.67
C LEU A 381 2.62 -8.28 6.05
N TYR A 382 2.64 -8.15 4.72
CA TYR A 382 2.10 -6.96 4.05
C TYR A 382 0.59 -6.86 4.24
N HIS A 383 -0.16 -7.95 4.11
CA HIS A 383 -1.60 -7.97 4.38
C HIS A 383 -1.89 -7.60 5.85
N GLU A 384 -1.19 -8.20 6.80
CA GLU A 384 -1.33 -7.90 8.22
C GLU A 384 -0.95 -6.43 8.53
N ALA A 385 0.07 -5.86 7.88
CA ALA A 385 0.41 -4.44 7.98
C ALA A 385 -0.71 -3.53 7.44
N CYS A 386 -1.37 -3.90 6.33
CA CYS A 386 -2.53 -3.17 5.82
C CYS A 386 -3.74 -3.25 6.76
N ALA A 387 -3.98 -4.40 7.37
CA ALA A 387 -5.04 -4.55 8.38
C ALA A 387 -4.76 -3.68 9.63
N LEU A 388 -3.51 -3.64 10.07
CA LEU A 388 -3.05 -2.77 11.17
C LEU A 388 -3.22 -1.26 10.86
N ASP A 389 -3.06 -0.83 9.59
CA ASP A 389 -3.36 0.55 9.17
C ASP A 389 -4.85 0.89 9.31
N TRP A 390 -5.76 -0.07 9.08
CA TRP A 390 -7.19 0.12 9.32
C TRP A 390 -7.54 0.19 10.80
N ILE A 391 -6.92 -0.65 11.63
CA ILE A 391 -7.11 -0.60 13.09
C ILE A 391 -6.64 0.75 13.65
N ARG A 392 -5.57 1.30 13.09
CA ARG A 392 -5.15 2.66 13.42
C ARG A 392 -6.22 3.70 13.11
N ASP A 393 -6.89 3.60 11.96
CA ASP A 393 -7.98 4.51 11.61
C ASP A 393 -9.17 4.36 12.59
N TRP A 394 -9.45 3.15 13.08
CA TRP A 394 -10.45 2.92 14.14
C TRP A 394 -10.04 3.55 15.48
N VAL A 395 -8.76 3.46 15.85
CA VAL A 395 -8.23 4.05 17.08
C VAL A 395 -8.27 5.59 17.05
N ARG A 396 -8.00 6.21 15.90
CA ARG A 396 -8.02 7.68 15.78
C ARG A 396 -9.42 8.28 15.87
N LEU A 397 -10.47 7.50 15.60
CA LEU A 397 -11.87 7.93 15.59
C LEU A 397 -12.18 9.13 14.65
N GLU A 398 -11.29 9.48 13.73
CA GLU A 398 -11.46 10.64 12.83
C GLU A 398 -12.53 10.39 11.76
N LYS A 399 -12.67 9.15 11.27
CA LYS A 399 -13.56 8.80 10.15
C LYS A 399 -14.96 8.45 10.62
N ILE A 400 -15.67 9.43 11.20
CA ILE A 400 -16.98 9.25 11.85
C ILE A 400 -17.98 8.51 10.95
N LYS A 401 -18.05 8.83 9.65
CA LYS A 401 -18.99 8.19 8.71
C LYS A 401 -18.75 6.71 8.45
N ILE A 402 -17.48 6.30 8.41
CA ILE A 402 -17.13 4.89 8.27
C ILE A 402 -17.42 4.19 9.58
N LEU A 403 -17.03 4.81 10.71
CA LEU A 403 -17.19 4.23 12.04
C LEU A 403 -18.66 4.13 12.49
N SER A 404 -19.55 4.97 11.99
CA SER A 404 -21.01 4.89 12.22
C SER A 404 -21.64 3.77 11.41
N LEU A 405 -21.31 3.66 10.12
CA LEU A 405 -21.75 2.58 9.24
C LEU A 405 -21.22 1.24 9.73
N GLU A 406 -19.93 1.17 10.02
CA GLU A 406 -19.33 -0.02 10.60
C GLU A 406 -19.79 -0.23 12.06
N GLY A 407 -20.31 0.81 12.70
CA GLY A 407 -20.75 0.75 14.08
C GLY A 407 -22.16 0.19 14.22
N SER A 408 -22.97 0.16 13.15
CA SER A 408 -24.45 0.03 13.15
C SER A 408 -25.02 -1.03 14.11
N ASP A 409 -24.31 -2.15 14.23
CA ASP A 409 -24.76 -3.32 14.98
C ASP A 409 -23.90 -3.58 16.22
N LEU A 410 -23.01 -2.65 16.57
CA LEU A 410 -22.17 -2.72 17.76
C LEU A 410 -22.96 -2.36 19.01
N ARG A 411 -22.84 -3.20 20.03
CA ARG A 411 -23.44 -2.95 21.36
C ARG A 411 -22.59 -2.01 22.21
N TRP A 412 -21.28 -1.98 21.95
CA TRP A 412 -20.28 -1.24 22.71
C TRP A 412 -19.42 -0.37 21.80
N GLY A 413 -18.63 0.53 22.38
CA GLY A 413 -17.63 1.31 21.65
C GLY A 413 -16.56 0.46 20.93
N TRP A 414 -15.93 1.06 19.93
CA TRP A 414 -14.86 0.46 19.12
C TRP A 414 -13.68 0.02 19.99
N HIS A 415 -13.29 0.81 20.97
CA HIS A 415 -12.20 0.44 21.88
C HIS A 415 -12.55 -0.77 22.75
N GLY A 416 -13.84 -0.93 23.08
CA GLY A 416 -14.34 -2.08 23.83
C GLY A 416 -14.05 -3.40 23.11
N TYR A 417 -14.24 -3.46 21.79
CA TYR A 417 -13.97 -4.68 21.01
C TYR A 417 -12.48 -4.91 20.74
N LEU A 418 -11.66 -3.86 20.72
CA LEU A 418 -10.21 -3.99 20.53
C LEU A 418 -9.50 -4.48 21.80
N TRP A 419 -9.94 -4.02 22.97
CA TRP A 419 -9.18 -4.20 24.22
C TRP A 419 -9.82 -5.09 25.26
N GLN A 420 -11.15 -5.04 25.42
CA GLN A 420 -11.81 -5.89 26.40
C GLN A 420 -11.93 -7.30 25.83
N ASP A 421 -11.33 -8.28 26.52
CA ASP A 421 -11.52 -9.71 26.23
C ASP A 421 -12.95 -10.11 26.64
N LYS A 422 -13.93 -9.73 25.81
CA LYS A 422 -15.32 -10.17 25.97
C LYS A 422 -15.36 -11.65 25.62
N ALA A 423 -15.65 -12.49 26.62
CA ALA A 423 -15.71 -13.95 26.50
C ALA A 423 -16.61 -14.46 25.35
N LYS A 424 -17.51 -13.61 24.83
CA LYS A 424 -18.18 -13.77 23.55
C LYS A 424 -18.04 -12.45 22.77
N ILE A 425 -17.19 -12.42 21.75
CA ILE A 425 -17.32 -11.42 20.68
C ILE A 425 -18.76 -11.56 20.17
N ASP A 426 -19.53 -10.46 20.16
CA ASP A 426 -20.90 -10.50 19.65
C ASP A 426 -20.89 -11.16 18.25
N LYS A 427 -21.78 -12.13 18.02
CA LYS A 427 -21.89 -12.83 16.72
C LYS A 427 -21.95 -11.82 15.57
N GLN A 428 -22.62 -10.69 15.78
CA GLN A 428 -22.73 -9.59 14.82
C GLN A 428 -21.36 -9.02 14.42
N PHE A 429 -20.43 -8.78 15.36
CA PHE A 429 -19.09 -8.25 15.02
C PHE A 429 -18.23 -9.24 14.22
N GLY A 430 -18.32 -10.52 14.57
CA GLY A 430 -17.56 -11.59 13.92
C GLY A 430 -18.08 -11.98 12.52
N ASN A 431 -19.36 -11.71 12.25
CA ASN A 431 -19.99 -11.99 10.96
C ASN A 431 -19.53 -11.03 9.87
N HIS A 432 -19.10 -9.81 10.22
CA HIS A 432 -18.60 -8.86 9.23
C HIS A 432 -17.26 -9.32 8.63
N PHE A 433 -17.19 -9.47 7.31
CA PHE A 433 -16.07 -10.03 6.56
C PHE A 433 -14.76 -9.31 6.87
N VAL A 434 -14.77 -7.99 6.76
CA VAL A 434 -13.59 -7.15 6.99
C VAL A 434 -13.30 -7.04 8.48
N ARG A 435 -14.29 -6.72 9.32
CA ARG A 435 -14.07 -6.49 10.76
C ARG A 435 -13.44 -7.68 11.46
N ALA A 436 -13.92 -8.90 11.19
CA ALA A 436 -13.34 -10.06 11.84
C ALA A 436 -11.92 -10.40 11.34
N ALA A 437 -11.57 -10.05 10.09
CA ALA A 437 -10.19 -10.18 9.61
C ALA A 437 -9.26 -9.15 10.26
N LEU A 438 -9.73 -7.92 10.43
CA LEU A 438 -9.01 -6.87 11.17
C LEU A 438 -8.83 -7.28 12.64
N LEU A 439 -9.90 -7.70 13.32
CA LEU A 439 -9.84 -8.12 14.72
C LEU A 439 -8.90 -9.31 14.94
N ALA A 440 -8.94 -10.32 14.06
CA ALA A 440 -8.01 -11.45 14.14
C ALA A 440 -6.54 -11.00 14.03
N THR A 441 -6.26 -10.03 13.17
CA THR A 441 -4.92 -9.44 13.05
C THR A 441 -4.56 -8.63 14.30
N TRP A 442 -5.50 -7.86 14.85
CA TRP A 442 -5.31 -7.09 16.07
C TRP A 442 -4.99 -8.00 17.26
N GLN A 443 -5.78 -9.05 17.49
CA GLN A 443 -5.59 -9.98 18.60
C GLN A 443 -4.21 -10.65 18.57
N LYS A 444 -3.67 -10.90 17.37
CA LYS A 444 -2.32 -11.45 17.18
C LYS A 444 -1.22 -10.49 17.64
N TYR A 445 -1.39 -9.19 17.43
CA TYR A 445 -0.34 -8.19 17.64
C TYR A 445 -0.55 -7.23 18.83
N LYS A 446 -1.75 -7.19 19.42
CA LYS A 446 -2.10 -6.24 20.50
C LYS A 446 -1.13 -6.28 21.67
N ARG A 447 -0.72 -7.49 22.09
CA ARG A 447 0.24 -7.69 23.20
C ARG A 447 1.66 -7.27 22.87
N PHE A 448 2.08 -7.40 21.60
CA PHE A 448 3.41 -6.95 21.15
C PHE A 448 3.46 -5.43 20.98
N LEU A 449 2.33 -4.82 20.64
CA LEU A 449 2.21 -3.37 20.52
C LEU A 449 2.11 -2.69 21.89
N TYR A 450 1.46 -3.37 22.83
CA TYR A 450 1.24 -2.89 24.19
C TYR A 450 1.23 -4.06 25.18
N GLU A 451 2.18 -4.04 26.11
CA GLU A 451 2.20 -4.99 27.23
C GLU A 451 1.28 -4.55 28.38
N LYS A 452 1.00 -3.24 28.47
CA LYS A 452 0.21 -2.58 29.53
C LYS A 452 -0.88 -1.69 28.92
N THR A 453 -1.80 -1.19 29.74
CA THR A 453 -2.91 -0.35 29.29
C THR A 453 -2.40 0.95 28.64
N PRO A 454 -2.80 1.26 27.39
CA PRO A 454 -2.39 2.48 26.71
C PRO A 454 -3.04 3.72 27.32
N LEU A 455 -2.27 4.79 27.52
CA LEU A 455 -2.79 6.03 28.12
C LEU A 455 -3.70 6.85 27.19
N TRP A 456 -3.64 6.62 25.87
CA TRP A 456 -4.50 7.29 24.88
C TRP A 456 -5.84 6.60 24.69
N LEU A 457 -6.00 5.38 25.21
CA LEU A 457 -7.26 4.64 25.13
C LEU A 457 -8.33 5.39 25.92
N SER A 458 -9.54 5.51 25.37
CA SER A 458 -10.67 6.00 26.17
C SER A 458 -11.38 4.84 26.89
N PRO A 459 -11.29 4.76 28.23
CA PRO A 459 -12.07 3.79 28.99
C PRO A 459 -13.56 4.10 28.96
N LEU A 460 -13.95 5.36 28.84
CA LEU A 460 -15.36 5.75 28.78
C LEU A 460 -16.01 5.20 27.51
N GLU A 461 -15.36 5.38 26.36
CA GLU A 461 -15.85 4.85 25.09
C GLU A 461 -15.90 3.30 25.11
N ALA A 462 -14.88 2.66 25.70
CA ALA A 462 -14.81 1.21 25.80
C ALA A 462 -15.91 0.60 26.68
N THR A 463 -16.38 1.33 27.70
CA THR A 463 -17.36 0.87 28.68
C THR A 463 -18.80 1.31 28.38
N GLN A 464 -18.99 2.36 27.60
CA GLN A 464 -20.32 2.81 27.25
C GLN A 464 -20.96 1.97 26.14
N ARG A 465 -22.30 1.89 26.22
CA ARG A 465 -23.12 1.41 25.10
C ARG A 465 -23.15 2.51 24.05
N ARG A 466 -22.76 2.12 22.85
CA ARG A 466 -22.49 2.93 21.65
C ARG A 466 -23.08 4.36 21.68
N LEU A 467 -22.21 5.33 21.93
CA LEU A 467 -22.43 6.75 21.63
C LEU A 467 -21.35 7.18 20.63
N LEU A 468 -21.74 7.60 19.43
CA LEU A 468 -20.84 8.21 18.45
C LEU A 468 -21.21 9.69 18.35
N GLY A 469 -20.23 10.59 18.40
CA GLY A 469 -20.44 12.04 18.28
C GLY A 469 -19.90 12.90 19.42
N TRP A 470 -19.33 12.31 20.48
CA TRP A 470 -18.43 13.07 21.36
C TRP A 470 -17.09 13.28 20.67
N GLN A 471 -16.72 14.54 20.44
CA GLN A 471 -15.45 14.90 19.78
C GLN A 471 -14.22 14.52 20.61
N LYS A 472 -14.34 14.50 21.95
CA LYS A 472 -13.24 14.17 22.84
C LYS A 472 -13.71 13.29 23.99
N TRP A 473 -13.39 12.00 23.89
CA TRP A 473 -13.58 11.08 24.99
C TRP A 473 -12.43 11.21 25.99
N PRO A 474 -12.69 11.19 27.31
CA PRO A 474 -11.62 11.24 28.30
C PRO A 474 -10.74 10.00 28.14
N THR A 475 -9.45 10.21 27.97
CA THR A 475 -8.43 9.16 27.89
C THR A 475 -7.87 8.84 29.29
N TYR A 476 -7.17 7.72 29.44
CA TYR A 476 -6.46 7.45 30.71
C TYR A 476 -5.48 8.58 31.08
N SER A 477 -4.81 9.18 30.09
CA SER A 477 -3.88 10.29 30.35
C SER A 477 -4.56 11.52 30.97
N GLU A 478 -5.84 11.73 30.68
CA GLU A 478 -6.60 12.90 31.13
C GLU A 478 -7.36 12.65 32.43
N ILE A 479 -7.79 11.40 32.70
CA ILE A 479 -8.49 11.04 33.94
C ILE A 479 -7.54 10.76 35.10
N ILE A 480 -6.24 10.66 34.85
CA ILE A 480 -5.23 10.34 35.87
C ILE A 480 -4.50 11.63 36.29
N LYS A 481 -4.21 11.80 37.58
CA LYS A 481 -3.38 12.92 38.09
C LYS A 481 -1.94 12.77 37.62
N LYS A 482 -1.19 13.88 37.46
CA LYS A 482 0.25 13.79 37.14
C LYS A 482 0.95 12.95 38.21
N ALA A 483 1.78 12.00 37.77
CA ALA A 483 2.55 11.18 38.69
C ALA A 483 3.53 12.06 39.49
N GLU A 484 3.36 12.12 40.80
CA GLU A 484 4.41 12.62 41.70
C GLU A 484 5.57 11.61 41.73
N ALA A 485 6.79 12.09 41.91
CA ALA A 485 7.98 11.24 41.94
C ALA A 485 7.82 10.16 43.01
N GLY A 486 7.82 8.88 42.59
CA GLY A 486 7.70 7.72 43.48
C GLY A 486 6.38 6.94 43.42
N ILE A 487 5.34 7.41 42.71
CA ILE A 487 4.07 6.67 42.58
C ILE A 487 4.05 5.89 41.24
N PRO A 488 4.07 4.54 41.25
CA PRO A 488 4.13 3.74 40.02
C PRO A 488 2.82 3.72 39.21
N ILE A 489 1.67 4.01 39.84
CA ILE A 489 0.36 4.10 39.18
C ILE A 489 -0.36 5.35 39.69
N PRO A 490 -0.54 6.39 38.86
CA PRO A 490 -1.04 7.65 39.37
C PRO A 490 -2.56 7.58 39.65
N PRO A 491 -3.07 8.22 40.71
CA PRO A 491 -4.47 8.14 41.10
C PRO A 491 -5.40 8.81 40.07
N MET A 492 -6.62 8.30 39.96
CA MET A 492 -7.66 8.91 39.12
C MET A 492 -8.10 10.26 39.72
N LYS A 493 -8.40 11.24 38.88
CA LYS A 493 -8.99 12.54 39.26
C LYS A 493 -10.36 12.34 39.91
N GLU A 494 -10.72 13.24 40.83
CA GLU A 494 -12.01 13.18 41.50
C GLU A 494 -13.14 13.63 40.56
N TRP A 495 -14.38 13.30 40.94
CA TRP A 495 -15.58 13.59 40.14
C TRP A 495 -15.70 15.06 39.74
N GLU A 496 -15.42 15.97 40.66
CA GLU A 496 -15.52 17.42 40.43
C GLU A 496 -14.53 17.92 39.39
N ASP A 497 -13.32 17.38 39.38
CA ASP A 497 -12.27 17.74 38.42
C ASP A 497 -12.60 17.23 37.02
N ILE A 498 -13.08 15.99 36.91
CA ILE A 498 -13.49 15.41 35.63
C ILE A 498 -14.72 16.12 35.08
N LYS A 499 -15.67 16.52 35.93
CA LYS A 499 -16.87 17.26 35.50
C LYS A 499 -16.53 18.67 35.00
N LYS A 500 -15.53 19.34 35.59
CA LYS A 500 -15.04 20.65 35.12
C LYS A 500 -14.44 20.56 33.72
N GLU A 501 -13.62 19.54 33.46
CA GLU A 501 -12.95 19.34 32.16
C GLU A 501 -13.89 18.72 31.10
N TYR A 502 -14.79 17.82 31.51
CA TYR A 502 -15.70 17.08 30.64
C TYR A 502 -17.14 17.24 31.12
N LYS A 503 -17.74 18.39 30.82
CA LYS A 503 -19.10 18.79 31.26
C LYS A 503 -20.22 17.79 30.95
N ASN A 504 -20.01 16.91 29.96
CA ASN A 504 -21.02 15.95 29.51
C ASN A 504 -20.94 14.59 30.25
N VAL A 505 -19.94 14.36 31.11
CA VAL A 505 -19.82 13.10 31.87
C VAL A 505 -20.83 13.09 33.00
N THR A 506 -21.68 12.05 33.06
CA THR A 506 -22.68 11.86 34.13
C THR A 506 -22.13 11.07 35.32
N TRP A 507 -22.79 11.14 36.48
CA TRP A 507 -22.34 10.45 37.70
C TRP A 507 -22.19 8.94 37.50
N LEU A 508 -23.14 8.31 36.79
CA LEU A 508 -23.08 6.89 36.40
C LEU A 508 -21.86 6.58 35.54
N GLN A 509 -21.54 7.46 34.59
CA GLN A 509 -20.41 7.32 33.68
C GLN A 509 -19.06 7.42 34.42
N TYR A 510 -18.96 8.29 35.43
CA TYR A 510 -17.78 8.36 36.30
C TYR A 510 -17.58 7.07 37.11
N HIS A 511 -18.66 6.49 37.65
CA HIS A 511 -18.55 5.20 38.34
C HIS A 511 -18.12 4.08 37.40
N GLN A 512 -18.60 4.05 36.15
CA GLN A 512 -18.13 3.10 35.14
C GLN A 512 -16.64 3.27 34.83
N LEU A 513 -16.17 4.51 34.70
CA LEU A 513 -14.75 4.84 34.55
C LEU A 513 -13.93 4.34 35.75
N LYS A 514 -14.41 4.60 36.96
CA LYS A 514 -13.75 4.19 38.21
C LYS A 514 -13.62 2.67 38.30
N GLU A 515 -14.66 1.93 37.91
CA GLU A 515 -14.64 0.47 37.88
C GLU A 515 -13.71 -0.09 36.78
N SER A 516 -13.67 0.51 35.59
CA SER A 516 -12.68 0.14 34.57
C SER A 516 -11.26 0.39 35.09
N TYR A 517 -11.01 1.61 35.59
CA TYR A 517 -9.72 2.00 36.15
C TYR A 517 -9.24 1.04 37.24
N LYS A 518 -10.12 0.59 38.15
CA LYS A 518 -9.77 -0.43 39.16
C LYS A 518 -9.32 -1.76 38.54
N LYS A 519 -9.97 -2.21 37.45
CA LYS A 519 -9.58 -3.43 36.72
C LYS A 519 -8.25 -3.24 35.99
N ASP A 520 -8.10 -2.12 35.30
CA ASP A 520 -6.91 -1.83 34.47
C ASP A 520 -5.68 -1.48 35.32
N LYS A 521 -5.88 -0.93 36.52
CA LYS A 521 -4.84 -0.73 37.54
C LYS A 521 -4.12 -2.03 37.90
N LYS A 522 -4.78 -3.19 37.81
CA LYS A 522 -4.14 -4.50 38.04
C LYS A 522 -3.13 -4.88 36.96
N LEU A 523 -3.37 -4.47 35.71
CA LEU A 523 -2.45 -4.66 34.58
C LEU A 523 -1.33 -3.61 34.56
N GLY A 524 -1.64 -2.39 35.03
CA GLY A 524 -0.73 -1.25 35.03
C GLY A 524 -0.76 -0.45 33.72
N PHE A 525 -0.16 0.74 33.72
CA PHE A 525 -0.12 1.65 32.58
C PHE A 525 1.28 1.75 31.97
N SER A 526 1.35 1.92 30.65
CA SER A 526 2.60 2.20 29.95
C SER A 526 2.88 3.70 29.98
N THR A 527 4.02 4.12 30.54
CA THR A 527 4.45 5.53 30.61
C THR A 527 5.43 5.92 29.50
N ILE A 528 6.01 4.93 28.80
CA ILE A 528 6.94 5.17 27.69
C ILE A 528 6.14 5.31 26.40
N THR A 529 6.49 6.32 25.59
CA THR A 529 5.92 6.47 24.24
C THR A 529 6.38 5.32 23.36
N ASN A 530 5.43 4.46 22.96
CA ASN A 530 5.73 3.23 22.24
C ASN A 530 5.77 3.48 20.72
N PHE A 531 6.29 2.50 19.99
CA PHE A 531 6.32 2.50 18.52
C PHE A 531 4.94 2.85 17.90
N TRP A 532 3.87 2.31 18.48
CA TRP A 532 2.52 2.54 17.99
C TRP A 532 2.04 3.97 18.21
N ASP A 533 2.36 4.62 19.34
CA ASP A 533 2.00 6.02 19.59
C ASP A 533 2.62 6.95 18.55
N ASN A 534 3.88 6.69 18.20
CA ASN A 534 4.57 7.40 17.13
C ASN A 534 3.95 7.10 15.75
N LEU A 535 3.39 5.91 15.55
CA LEU A 535 2.71 5.53 14.32
C LEU A 535 1.33 6.19 14.19
N LEU A 536 0.59 6.36 15.29
CA LEU A 536 -0.71 7.05 15.31
C LEU A 536 -0.56 8.49 14.80
N LYS A 537 0.55 9.16 15.14
CA LYS A 537 0.85 10.55 14.72
C LYS A 537 1.37 10.67 13.28
N ARG A 538 1.76 9.59 12.63
CA ARG A 538 2.39 9.63 11.29
C ARG A 538 1.36 9.51 10.17
N GLU A 539 1.51 10.34 9.14
CA GLU A 539 0.66 10.26 7.94
C GLU A 539 1.28 9.44 6.80
N LYS A 540 2.62 9.43 6.68
CA LYS A 540 3.34 8.85 5.53
C LYS A 540 4.09 7.57 5.86
N LYS A 541 4.22 6.69 4.86
CA LYS A 541 5.00 5.42 4.89
C LYS A 541 4.59 4.43 5.99
N VAL A 542 3.35 4.51 6.46
CA VAL A 542 2.81 3.74 7.59
C VAL A 542 2.93 2.23 7.35
N ILE A 543 2.44 1.73 6.21
CA ILE A 543 2.49 0.30 5.85
C ILE A 543 3.94 -0.20 5.80
N THR A 544 4.87 0.59 5.28
CA THR A 544 6.29 0.20 5.21
C THR A 544 6.90 0.08 6.61
N ILE A 545 6.58 1.01 7.50
CA ILE A 545 7.05 1.00 8.89
C ILE A 545 6.46 -0.19 9.65
N LEU A 546 5.15 -0.41 9.51
CA LEU A 546 4.44 -1.57 10.06
C LEU A 546 5.06 -2.88 9.57
N TYR A 547 5.23 -3.03 8.26
CA TYR A 547 5.83 -4.23 7.68
C TYR A 547 7.23 -4.50 8.24
N LYS A 548 8.08 -3.47 8.36
CA LYS A 548 9.42 -3.63 8.93
C LYS A 548 9.36 -4.11 10.38
N LYS A 549 8.44 -3.57 11.19
CA LYS A 549 8.27 -3.98 12.59
C LYS A 549 7.72 -5.40 12.70
N LEU A 550 6.73 -5.75 11.89
CA LEU A 550 6.20 -7.11 11.82
C LEU A 550 7.25 -8.12 11.37
N LEU A 551 8.08 -7.74 10.40
CA LEU A 551 9.18 -8.57 9.91
C LEU A 551 10.26 -8.73 10.99
N GLU A 552 10.56 -7.69 11.76
CA GLU A 552 11.46 -7.76 12.90
C GLU A 552 10.97 -8.81 13.92
N TRP A 553 9.74 -8.69 14.41
CA TRP A 553 9.16 -9.67 15.35
C TRP A 553 9.12 -11.10 14.82
N ASN A 554 8.81 -11.27 13.53
CA ASN A 554 8.83 -12.59 12.91
C ASN A 554 10.25 -13.15 12.69
N THR A 555 11.29 -12.32 12.75
CA THR A 555 12.69 -12.71 12.51
C THR A 555 13.59 -12.63 13.74
N GLU A 556 13.09 -12.12 14.87
CA GLU A 556 13.79 -12.03 16.16
C GLU A 556 14.32 -13.39 16.66
N SER A 557 13.69 -14.50 16.28
CA SER A 557 14.13 -15.85 16.66
C SER A 557 15.29 -16.41 15.81
N GLU A 558 15.68 -15.76 14.70
CA GLU A 558 16.73 -16.22 13.78
C GLU A 558 17.95 -15.26 13.74
N ILE A 559 18.39 -14.70 14.87
CA ILE A 559 19.55 -13.79 14.95
C ILE A 559 20.83 -14.47 14.46
N VAL A 560 21.01 -15.75 14.81
CA VAL A 560 22.16 -16.55 14.38
C VAL A 560 21.76 -17.46 13.22
N LYS A 561 22.30 -17.17 12.03
CA LYS A 561 22.02 -17.99 10.85
C LYS A 561 22.75 -19.33 10.91
N GLU A 562 22.08 -20.40 10.50
CA GLU A 562 22.68 -21.73 10.34
C GLU A 562 23.94 -21.69 9.45
N SER A 563 23.97 -20.83 8.43
CA SER A 563 25.15 -20.63 7.59
C SER A 563 26.34 -20.06 8.36
N MET A 564 26.10 -19.11 9.27
CA MET A 564 27.15 -18.47 10.07
C MET A 564 27.80 -19.50 10.99
N ILE A 565 27.00 -20.29 11.72
CA ILE A 565 27.49 -21.38 12.59
C ILE A 565 28.35 -22.36 11.79
N LYS A 566 27.89 -22.75 10.61
CA LYS A 566 28.64 -23.68 9.74
C LYS A 566 29.95 -23.07 9.25
N TRP A 567 29.98 -21.77 8.98
CA TRP A 567 31.21 -21.06 8.61
C TRP A 567 32.18 -20.95 9.79
N SER A 568 31.72 -20.53 10.97
CA SER A 568 32.54 -20.49 12.18
C SER A 568 33.20 -21.85 12.47
N ARG A 569 32.43 -22.95 12.40
CA ARG A 569 32.95 -24.32 12.56
C ARG A 569 33.99 -24.72 11.52
N ASN A 570 33.96 -24.18 10.31
CA ASN A 570 34.93 -24.52 9.26
C ASN A 570 36.17 -23.64 9.27
N LEU A 571 36.05 -22.41 9.77
CA LEU A 571 37.18 -21.51 9.95
C LEU A 571 37.96 -21.80 11.23
N GLY A 572 37.32 -22.45 12.22
CA GLY A 572 37.94 -22.73 13.52
C GLY A 572 37.89 -21.56 14.49
N ARG A 573 37.18 -20.47 14.15
CA ARG A 573 36.92 -19.31 15.01
C ARG A 573 35.45 -18.90 15.00
N SER A 574 34.99 -18.24 16.05
CA SER A 574 33.68 -17.59 16.05
C SER A 574 33.70 -16.36 15.15
N ILE A 575 32.73 -16.27 14.24
CA ILE A 575 32.44 -15.05 13.48
C ILE A 575 31.47 -14.20 14.32
N THR A 576 31.81 -12.95 14.58
CA THR A 576 30.93 -12.03 15.32
C THR A 576 29.75 -11.58 14.47
N ILE A 577 28.68 -11.09 15.11
CA ILE A 577 27.50 -10.56 14.41
C ILE A 577 27.90 -9.35 13.53
N ASP A 578 28.83 -8.51 14.00
CA ASP A 578 29.31 -7.33 13.26
C ASP A 578 30.16 -7.71 12.04
N GLU A 579 31.03 -8.71 12.17
CA GLU A 579 31.76 -9.27 11.02
C GLU A 579 30.78 -9.83 9.99
N TRP A 580 29.78 -10.58 10.45
CA TRP A 580 28.75 -11.13 9.58
C TRP A 580 27.95 -10.04 8.89
N HIS A 581 27.53 -8.98 9.60
CA HIS A 581 26.87 -7.81 9.00
C HIS A 581 27.75 -7.09 7.98
N THR A 582 29.05 -7.00 8.22
CA THR A 582 30.01 -6.36 7.31
C THR A 582 30.04 -7.05 5.94
N ILE A 583 29.96 -8.39 5.92
CA ILE A 583 29.88 -9.19 4.68
C ILE A 583 28.67 -8.76 3.85
N TRP A 584 27.51 -8.60 4.48
CA TRP A 584 26.26 -8.24 3.79
C TRP A 584 26.18 -6.77 3.36
N ASN A 585 26.63 -5.85 4.23
CA ASN A 585 26.35 -4.43 4.06
C ASN A 585 27.42 -3.67 3.28
N LYS A 586 28.71 -3.97 3.48
CA LYS A 586 29.78 -3.26 2.75
C LYS A 586 30.08 -3.95 1.42
N LYS A 587 30.36 -5.25 1.44
CA LYS A 587 30.99 -5.92 0.28
C LYS A 587 30.02 -6.19 -0.88
N ILE A 588 28.75 -6.54 -0.62
CA ILE A 588 27.73 -6.71 -1.68
C ILE A 588 27.39 -5.37 -2.37
N LYS A 589 27.55 -4.24 -1.68
CA LYS A 589 27.32 -2.90 -2.25
C LYS A 589 28.44 -2.42 -3.17
N LEU A 590 29.64 -2.99 -3.07
CA LEU A 590 30.78 -2.61 -3.91
C LEU A 590 30.55 -2.98 -5.38
N CYS A 591 29.88 -4.09 -5.67
CA CYS A 591 29.67 -4.57 -7.04
C CYS A 591 28.35 -4.06 -7.63
N TYR A 592 28.37 -3.42 -8.82
CA TYR A 592 27.13 -3.07 -9.52
C TYR A 592 26.47 -4.28 -10.20
N SER A 593 27.26 -5.15 -10.85
CA SER A 593 26.79 -6.33 -11.57
C SER A 593 25.99 -7.30 -10.69
N THR A 594 24.84 -7.76 -11.21
CA THR A 594 23.96 -8.73 -10.54
C THR A 594 24.61 -10.09 -10.36
N ASP A 595 25.46 -10.50 -11.30
CA ASP A 595 26.07 -11.83 -11.29
C ASP A 595 27.16 -11.95 -10.21
N LEU A 596 27.93 -10.87 -10.02
CA LEU A 596 28.92 -10.78 -8.96
C LEU A 596 28.24 -10.81 -7.57
N LYS A 597 27.13 -10.07 -7.42
CA LYS A 597 26.32 -10.10 -6.19
C LYS A 597 25.74 -11.49 -5.94
N GLU A 598 25.22 -12.15 -6.98
CA GLU A 598 24.67 -13.51 -6.86
C GLU A 598 25.75 -14.52 -6.44
N ASN A 599 26.99 -14.41 -6.94
CA ASN A 599 28.10 -15.27 -6.51
C ASN A 599 28.41 -15.14 -5.00
N TRP A 600 28.46 -13.90 -4.48
CA TRP A 600 28.63 -13.65 -3.05
C TRP A 600 27.52 -14.31 -2.23
N LEU A 601 26.26 -14.06 -2.58
CA LEU A 601 25.10 -14.65 -1.91
C LEU A 601 25.15 -16.18 -1.94
N LYS A 602 25.49 -16.77 -3.09
CA LYS A 602 25.64 -18.22 -3.25
C LYS A 602 26.75 -18.78 -2.35
N THR A 603 27.88 -18.10 -2.25
CA THR A 603 29.02 -18.56 -1.45
C THR A 603 28.70 -18.51 0.03
N ILE A 604 28.20 -17.37 0.51
CA ILE A 604 27.88 -17.16 1.93
C ILE A 604 26.83 -18.16 2.42
N HIS A 605 25.77 -18.39 1.63
CA HIS A 605 24.73 -19.35 1.97
C HIS A 605 25.04 -20.81 1.61
N ARG A 606 26.25 -21.10 1.13
CA ARG A 606 26.69 -22.47 0.76
C ARG A 606 25.80 -23.15 -0.27
N TRP A 607 25.47 -22.40 -1.32
CA TRP A 607 24.51 -22.74 -2.36
C TRP A 607 24.96 -23.93 -3.22
N TYR A 608 26.25 -24.03 -3.53
CA TYR A 608 26.77 -25.06 -4.43
C TYR A 608 26.58 -26.47 -3.84
N LEU A 609 26.07 -27.40 -4.65
CA LEU A 609 25.86 -28.79 -4.26
C LEU A 609 27.20 -29.52 -4.30
N THR A 610 27.47 -30.32 -3.27
CA THR A 610 28.72 -31.04 -3.13
C THR A 610 28.48 -32.55 -3.23
N PRO A 611 29.49 -33.36 -3.59
CA PRO A 611 29.39 -34.82 -3.60
C PRO A 611 28.84 -35.38 -2.29
N LYS A 612 29.30 -34.86 -1.14
CA LYS A 612 28.77 -35.22 0.18
C LYS A 612 27.25 -34.98 0.29
N LYS A 613 26.75 -33.82 -0.14
CA LYS A 613 25.31 -33.53 -0.11
C LYS A 613 24.52 -34.39 -1.11
N LEU A 614 25.08 -34.63 -2.29
CA LEU A 614 24.44 -35.43 -3.33
C LEU A 614 24.35 -36.91 -2.95
N GLY A 615 25.38 -37.46 -2.30
CA GLY A 615 25.37 -38.83 -1.76
C GLY A 615 24.30 -39.04 -0.67
N PHE A 616 23.95 -37.99 0.08
CA PHE A 616 22.80 -38.06 1.00
C PHE A 616 21.44 -37.94 0.29
N MET A 617 21.37 -37.29 -0.87
CA MET A 617 20.10 -37.08 -1.61
C MET A 617 19.75 -38.24 -2.53
N TYR A 618 20.75 -38.91 -3.08
CA TYR A 618 20.59 -39.99 -4.06
C TYR A 618 21.38 -41.21 -3.58
N LYS A 619 20.67 -42.32 -3.33
CA LYS A 619 21.32 -43.61 -3.04
C LYS A 619 22.23 -43.97 -4.24
N ASN A 620 23.43 -44.47 -3.96
CA ASN A 620 24.46 -44.89 -4.94
C ASN A 620 25.28 -43.79 -5.64
N ARG A 621 25.40 -42.58 -5.08
CA ARG A 621 26.37 -41.58 -5.58
C ARG A 621 27.65 -41.52 -4.76
N ASP A 622 28.77 -41.48 -5.46
CA ASP A 622 30.09 -41.28 -4.88
C ASP A 622 30.15 -39.95 -4.10
N ASN A 623 30.59 -40.02 -2.84
CA ASN A 623 30.72 -38.88 -1.94
C ASN A 623 32.13 -38.23 -1.99
N ARG A 624 33.05 -38.80 -2.78
CA ARG A 624 34.41 -38.29 -2.96
C ARG A 624 34.43 -36.97 -3.72
N CYS A 625 35.45 -36.16 -3.43
CA CYS A 625 35.65 -34.85 -4.04
C CYS A 625 35.80 -34.98 -5.56
N TRP A 626 35.10 -34.14 -6.33
CA TRP A 626 35.22 -34.16 -7.79
C TRP A 626 36.63 -33.81 -8.29
N HIS A 627 37.34 -32.92 -7.60
CA HIS A 627 38.68 -32.50 -8.00
C HIS A 627 39.76 -33.53 -7.60
N CYS A 628 39.89 -33.87 -6.30
CA CYS A 628 40.98 -34.75 -5.86
C CYS A 628 40.64 -36.24 -5.79
N ARG A 629 39.35 -36.63 -5.81
CA ARG A 629 38.85 -38.01 -5.65
C ARG A 629 39.34 -38.79 -4.41
N GLU A 630 40.16 -38.20 -3.54
CA GLU A 630 40.75 -38.86 -2.36
C GLU A 630 39.88 -38.74 -1.09
N ARG A 631 39.27 -37.57 -0.86
CA ARG A 631 38.54 -37.25 0.38
C ARG A 631 37.08 -36.96 0.11
N VAL A 632 36.24 -37.04 1.15
CA VAL A 632 34.82 -36.66 1.08
C VAL A 632 34.68 -35.20 0.62
N GLY A 633 33.92 -34.98 -0.45
CA GLY A 633 33.64 -33.67 -1.04
C GLY A 633 32.70 -32.83 -0.18
N SER A 634 33.20 -32.34 0.95
CA SER A 634 32.51 -31.35 1.78
C SER A 634 32.61 -29.95 1.16
N TYR A 635 31.68 -29.05 1.52
CA TYR A 635 31.65 -27.70 0.95
C TYR A 635 32.96 -26.93 1.14
N PHE A 636 33.50 -26.95 2.37
CA PHE A 636 34.76 -26.29 2.67
C PHE A 636 35.96 -27.01 2.02
N HIS A 637 35.88 -28.34 1.84
CA HIS A 637 36.93 -29.06 1.13
C HIS A 637 37.02 -28.66 -0.36
N MET A 638 35.88 -28.56 -1.04
CA MET A 638 35.85 -28.14 -2.44
C MET A 638 36.23 -26.68 -2.65
N TRP A 639 35.95 -25.80 -1.68
CA TRP A 639 36.31 -24.38 -1.79
C TRP A 639 37.72 -24.04 -1.31
N TRP A 640 38.30 -24.84 -0.41
CA TRP A 640 39.58 -24.53 0.24
C TRP A 640 40.48 -25.74 0.51
N ASN A 641 40.01 -26.78 1.19
CA ASN A 641 40.93 -27.82 1.70
C ASN A 641 41.48 -28.79 0.63
N CYS A 642 40.89 -28.86 -0.57
CA CYS A 642 41.34 -29.76 -1.64
C CYS A 642 42.75 -29.38 -2.12
N LYS A 643 43.63 -30.37 -2.33
CA LYS A 643 45.03 -30.15 -2.76
C LYS A 643 45.12 -29.30 -4.03
N ILE A 644 44.27 -29.56 -5.02
CA ILE A 644 44.23 -28.84 -6.30
C ILE A 644 43.77 -27.39 -6.08
N ILE A 645 42.70 -27.20 -5.32
CA ILE A 645 42.14 -25.87 -5.03
C ILE A 645 43.10 -25.03 -4.16
N LYS A 646 43.84 -25.64 -3.24
CA LYS A 646 44.92 -24.95 -2.50
C LYS A 646 46.01 -24.44 -3.44
N LYS A 647 46.43 -25.22 -4.44
CA LYS A 647 47.40 -24.76 -5.45
C LYS A 647 46.87 -23.56 -6.22
N TYR A 648 45.60 -23.60 -6.65
CA TYR A 648 44.93 -22.48 -7.30
C TYR A 648 44.91 -21.21 -6.42
N TRP A 649 44.48 -21.31 -5.16
CA TRP A 649 44.45 -20.16 -4.26
C TRP A 649 45.84 -19.60 -3.95
N LYS A 650 46.89 -20.43 -3.91
CA LYS A 650 48.27 -19.96 -3.78
C LYS A 650 48.70 -19.08 -4.96
N ILE A 651 48.36 -19.47 -6.20
CA ILE A 651 48.66 -18.67 -7.40
C ILE A 651 47.93 -17.32 -7.31
N ILE A 652 46.62 -17.34 -7.01
CA ILE A 652 45.83 -16.12 -6.85
C ILE A 652 46.36 -15.24 -5.72
N HIS A 653 46.83 -15.84 -4.62
CA HIS A 653 47.43 -15.09 -3.50
C HIS A 653 48.71 -14.36 -3.92
N THR A 654 49.61 -15.03 -4.63
CA THR A 654 50.84 -14.43 -5.15
C THR A 654 50.55 -13.27 -6.10
N GLU A 655 49.59 -13.42 -7.01
CA GLU A 655 49.19 -12.35 -7.92
C GLU A 655 48.50 -11.19 -7.21
N CYS A 656 47.63 -11.47 -6.23
CA CYS A 656 47.02 -10.42 -5.40
C CYS A 656 48.08 -9.60 -4.63
N LYS A 657 49.14 -10.25 -4.10
CA LYS A 657 50.25 -9.56 -3.43
C LYS A 657 50.98 -8.62 -4.37
N LYS A 658 51.30 -9.08 -5.58
CA LYS A 658 51.96 -8.26 -6.62
C LYS A 658 51.12 -7.03 -7.00
N ILE A 659 49.82 -7.23 -7.22
CA ILE A 659 48.91 -6.16 -7.66
C ILE A 659 48.66 -5.14 -6.55
N LEU A 660 48.45 -5.59 -5.31
CA LEU A 660 48.12 -4.70 -4.19
C LEU A 660 49.33 -4.06 -3.51
N LYS A 661 50.53 -4.62 -3.74
CA LYS A 661 51.78 -4.25 -3.05
C LYS A 661 51.61 -4.28 -1.52
N LEU A 662 50.95 -5.32 -1.02
CA LEU A 662 50.69 -5.52 0.41
C LEU A 662 51.01 -6.96 0.79
N GLU A 663 51.64 -7.11 1.95
CA GLU A 663 51.83 -8.42 2.57
C GLU A 663 50.65 -8.76 3.47
N PHE A 664 50.10 -9.97 3.32
CA PHE A 664 49.04 -10.50 4.17
C PHE A 664 49.03 -12.04 4.09
N GLU A 665 48.35 -12.68 5.04
CA GLU A 665 48.27 -14.14 5.11
C GLU A 665 47.23 -14.76 4.15
N CYS A 666 47.50 -15.97 3.68
CA CYS A 666 46.58 -16.74 2.84
C CYS A 666 45.51 -17.44 3.71
N LYS A 667 44.59 -16.66 4.29
CA LYS A 667 43.49 -17.15 5.14
C LYS A 667 42.20 -17.44 4.34
N PRO A 668 41.48 -18.55 4.58
CA PRO A 668 40.23 -18.89 3.88
C PRO A 668 39.15 -17.81 4.01
N GLU A 669 39.14 -17.10 5.13
CA GLU A 669 38.18 -16.05 5.45
C GLU A 669 38.29 -14.86 4.50
N TYR A 670 39.51 -14.56 4.05
CA TYR A 670 39.81 -13.43 3.18
C TYR A 670 39.27 -13.72 1.77
N TYR A 671 39.46 -14.95 1.29
CA TYR A 671 39.08 -15.36 -0.07
C TYR A 671 37.62 -15.82 -0.19
N LEU A 672 37.06 -16.47 0.84
CA LEU A 672 35.71 -17.04 0.77
C LEU A 672 34.65 -16.07 1.30
N LEU A 673 34.93 -15.38 2.40
CA LEU A 673 33.99 -14.48 3.08
C LEU A 673 34.35 -13.00 2.92
N GLY A 674 35.55 -12.66 2.44
CA GLY A 674 35.99 -11.27 2.33
C GLY A 674 36.25 -10.60 3.67
N LEU A 675 36.49 -11.38 4.72
CA LEU A 675 36.82 -10.91 6.07
C LEU A 675 38.33 -10.67 6.22
N TYR A 676 38.89 -9.78 5.40
CA TYR A 676 40.30 -9.42 5.50
C TYR A 676 40.52 -8.31 6.51
N ASN A 677 41.65 -8.36 7.22
CA ASN A 677 42.12 -7.30 8.08
C ASN A 677 43.51 -6.87 7.59
N PHE A 678 43.57 -5.84 6.75
CA PHE A 678 44.85 -5.28 6.28
C PHE A 678 45.54 -4.40 7.33
N ASN A 679 45.03 -4.34 8.58
CA ASN A 679 45.60 -3.55 9.66
C ASN A 679 46.72 -4.26 10.44
N GLU A 680 46.99 -5.55 10.15
CA GLU A 680 48.15 -6.25 10.70
C GLU A 680 49.42 -5.83 9.94
N GLY A 681 49.95 -4.66 10.28
CA GLY A 681 51.13 -4.06 9.66
C GLY A 681 50.98 -2.54 9.62
N GLY A 682 51.23 -1.87 10.75
CA GLY A 682 50.93 -0.46 10.95
C GLY A 682 51.51 0.49 9.91
N ILE A 683 50.70 0.86 8.91
CA ILE A 683 50.85 2.09 8.13
C ILE A 683 49.44 2.62 7.85
N ILE A 684 49.09 3.73 8.49
CA ILE A 684 47.89 4.51 8.20
C ILE A 684 48.11 5.13 6.82
N THR A 685 47.49 4.56 5.79
CA THR A 685 47.35 5.22 4.48
C THR A 685 46.04 6.00 4.45
N PRO A 686 45.96 7.11 3.68
CA PRO A 686 44.78 7.96 3.60
C PRO A 686 43.54 7.12 3.30
N GLU A 687 42.43 7.37 4.01
CA GLU A 687 41.21 6.53 3.96
C GLU A 687 40.69 6.24 2.53
N GLN A 688 41.03 7.07 1.55
CA GLN A 688 40.69 6.88 0.14
C GLN A 688 41.48 5.77 -0.57
N GLU A 689 42.80 5.63 -0.34
CA GLU A 689 43.61 4.55 -0.95
C GLU A 689 43.24 3.18 -0.38
N LYS A 690 42.99 3.11 0.93
CA LYS A 690 42.57 1.89 1.61
C LYS A 690 41.26 1.36 1.03
N ASN A 691 40.28 2.24 0.79
CA ASN A 691 39.00 1.87 0.19
C ASN A 691 39.15 1.32 -1.24
N ASN A 692 40.09 1.85 -2.03
CA ASN A 692 40.34 1.39 -3.40
C ASN A 692 41.03 0.02 -3.44
N LYS A 693 42.05 -0.21 -2.61
CA LYS A 693 42.72 -1.53 -2.50
C LYS A 693 41.76 -2.62 -2.01
N GLU A 694 40.91 -2.28 -1.04
CA GLU A 694 39.85 -3.16 -0.55
C GLU A 694 38.84 -3.55 -1.64
N ARG A 695 38.42 -2.59 -2.45
CA ARG A 695 37.53 -2.82 -3.60
C ARG A 695 38.18 -3.72 -4.64
N LEU A 696 39.41 -3.42 -5.01
CA LEU A 696 40.16 -4.20 -6.00
C LEU A 696 40.34 -5.64 -5.56
N PHE A 697 40.74 -5.87 -4.30
CA PHE A 697 40.82 -7.23 -3.73
C PHE A 697 39.49 -7.96 -3.79
N THR A 698 38.40 -7.29 -3.43
CA THR A 698 37.04 -7.86 -3.50
C THR A 698 36.69 -8.31 -4.92
N TYR A 699 37.04 -7.52 -5.94
CA TYR A 699 36.80 -7.88 -7.35
C TYR A 699 37.65 -9.06 -7.80
N MET A 700 38.95 -9.06 -7.52
CA MET A 700 39.87 -10.15 -7.87
C MET A 700 39.43 -11.48 -7.25
N VAL A 701 39.09 -11.47 -5.96
CA VAL A 701 38.59 -12.66 -5.25
C VAL A 701 37.24 -13.13 -5.79
N THR A 702 36.36 -12.21 -6.19
CA THR A 702 35.08 -12.59 -6.79
C THR A 702 35.26 -13.22 -8.17
N ALA A 703 36.16 -12.68 -9.00
CA ALA A 703 36.52 -13.28 -10.28
C ALA A 703 37.12 -14.68 -10.08
N ALA A 704 38.07 -14.84 -9.15
CA ALA A 704 38.68 -16.12 -8.83
C ALA A 704 37.66 -17.17 -8.36
N ARG A 705 36.66 -16.78 -7.54
CA ARG A 705 35.56 -17.69 -7.15
C ARG A 705 34.62 -18.03 -8.28
N LEU A 706 34.39 -17.12 -9.22
CA LEU A 706 33.54 -17.40 -10.38
C LEU A 706 34.15 -18.47 -11.29
N VAL A 707 35.47 -18.48 -11.44
CA VAL A 707 36.18 -19.54 -12.19
C VAL A 707 35.94 -20.90 -11.53
N ILE A 708 36.15 -21.02 -10.21
CA ILE A 708 35.84 -22.25 -9.46
C ILE A 708 34.36 -22.63 -9.59
N ALA A 709 33.45 -21.65 -9.51
CA ALA A 709 32.01 -21.91 -9.59
C ALA A 709 31.53 -22.35 -10.98
N ARG A 710 32.20 -21.90 -12.06
CA ARG A 710 31.92 -22.32 -13.43
C ARG A 710 32.40 -23.75 -13.65
N ASN A 711 33.59 -24.08 -13.16
CA ASN A 711 34.19 -25.41 -13.25
C ASN A 711 33.93 -26.22 -11.97
N TRP A 712 32.75 -26.09 -11.37
CA TRP A 712 32.49 -26.62 -10.03
C TRP A 712 32.58 -28.15 -9.93
N LYS A 713 32.41 -28.85 -11.05
CA LYS A 713 32.49 -30.32 -11.15
C LYS A 713 33.79 -30.82 -11.80
N ASP A 714 34.54 -29.92 -12.42
CA ASP A 714 35.65 -30.26 -13.31
C ASP A 714 37.00 -29.92 -12.65
#